data_AF-A0A815GQB6-F1
#
_entry.id   AF-A0A815GQB6-F1
#
_cell.length_a   1.000
_cell.length_b   1.000
_cell.length_c   1.000
_cell.angle_alpha   90.00
_cell.angle_beta   90.00
_cell.angle_gamma   90.00
#
_symmetry.space_group_name_H-M   'P 1'
#
loop_
_entity.id
_entity.type
_entity.pdbx_description
1 polymer ?
#
loop_
_entity_poly.entity_id
_entity_poly.type
_entity_poly.pdbx_seq_one_letter_code
_entity_poly.pdbx_strand_id
1 'polypeptide(L)'
;MDILQLDELTDDMMNLRNDDFYNFLEVALNKDLCELFRVQGIRDMSSLSSITIDQITQVFTFNIMELNNLKKSLGFVSTDGNFHLRLGYRNLLERLILLVKSKKSSFVKNFELSNKHKENQINEKLLEMWKQTSSSSNKACIPILFPWINNIFQNLEKTKNRYRYDDHIQEFALLIFIFGGRNCYEFLRLNLPAALPHISNLELIIRSQELRMIECEFRFNLLKEYSQINNSNYIFVAEDLTSSITCIDYDVQSNSFIGFSPPLVNGIPESNFFRTENFNELKKWFDELDKSKFINLYMVKSLALSAPPFILSAFGSNNKFTAIDIVKRWLFIHNQCLIQGIRVVGFSTDGDARYLRAMRLFSRFFAELPNFNFFKHHDGFDIKISNQWSWFLMQEQQIFLFMQDPIHIATKIRNRLLSRVAKMKMGSYSIDKEHLIDLIESKSKIEHNLTKTDVNVKDRQNFSSCLRISSEKVLYLLNKNEKAKGTYVYLTLLNLIISGFINKSTTIEKRLYHIWTVVFICRLWFSWIHYLNITNSNNHTNNSNNNSQSQKKIKQRTFITRPTLWCIEINAHTLLYIILLIIKKKLPIDALNTFGFNSQICENTFRIARSLTGPFSSVTNFSVKSFMKRSEKISVVNSIKGRDSKMRDYCFQFPQHHKNDKETYDYSVDSIKSLNLTEYDIEKIIYHAFESAKQYVSMVNMTQLLENKNIYSLPELSHFIKTILSKPSSKIVDYTEDDDSNYDSDDDEFEDDEDGSVTFGDEGQMLPNMFDEEEEEEEEGNIVANDLSNISQLNFKGCRIYDKINSQHMNKFFRIHINSSVKYIHKQTACWLLTTSKNHLSSDRLERVKEPKDK
;
A
#
# COMPACT_ATOMS: atom_id res chain seq x y z
N MET A 1 8.44 -4.02 90.92
CA MET A 1 7.83 -4.66 89.74
C MET A 1 8.74 -4.37 88.58
N ASP A 2 9.46 -5.39 88.14
CA ASP A 2 10.46 -5.29 87.08
C ASP A 2 9.76 -4.90 85.78
N ILE A 3 10.07 -3.71 85.28
CA ILE A 3 9.71 -3.29 83.92
C ILE A 3 10.46 -4.24 83.00
N LEU A 4 9.74 -5.05 82.22
CA LEU A 4 10.32 -5.85 81.14
C LEU A 4 11.27 -4.96 80.33
N GLN A 5 12.54 -5.39 80.22
CA GLN A 5 13.51 -4.71 79.39
C GLN A 5 12.95 -4.65 77.97
N LEU A 6 12.54 -3.45 77.56
CA LEU A 6 12.06 -3.08 76.24
C LEU A 6 13.24 -3.09 75.24
N ASP A 7 14.00 -4.17 75.23
CA ASP A 7 15.30 -4.23 74.54
C ASP A 7 15.15 -4.90 73.16
N GLU A 8 14.18 -5.81 72.96
CA GLU A 8 13.90 -6.39 71.63
C GLU A 8 12.40 -6.69 71.38
N LEU A 9 11.85 -6.12 70.30
CA LEU A 9 10.54 -6.52 69.75
C LEU A 9 10.74 -7.61 68.68
N THR A 10 10.02 -8.72 68.78
CA THR A 10 10.02 -9.77 67.74
C THR A 10 9.11 -9.40 66.56
N ASP A 11 9.31 -10.02 65.41
CA ASP A 11 8.56 -9.71 64.19
C ASP A 11 7.05 -10.02 64.33
N ASP A 12 6.71 -11.08 65.08
CA ASP A 12 5.33 -11.48 65.35
C ASP A 12 4.55 -10.42 66.14
N MET A 13 5.25 -9.63 66.98
CA MET A 13 4.63 -8.59 67.79
C MET A 13 4.10 -7.43 66.95
N MET A 14 4.62 -7.22 65.74
CA MET A 14 4.13 -6.17 64.82
C MET A 14 2.71 -6.45 64.31
N ASN A 15 2.20 -7.68 64.47
CA ASN A 15 0.86 -8.10 64.06
C ASN A 15 -0.17 -8.07 65.20
N LEU A 16 0.21 -7.68 66.44
CA LEU A 16 -0.70 -7.62 67.57
C LEU A 16 -1.80 -6.58 67.36
N ARG A 17 -3.04 -6.96 67.68
CA ARG A 17 -4.24 -6.11 67.58
C ARG A 17 -5.15 -6.28 68.79
N ASN A 18 -5.89 -5.23 69.12
CA ASN A 18 -6.94 -5.20 70.14
C ASN A 18 -6.45 -5.79 71.48
N ASP A 19 -7.11 -6.82 71.99
CA ASP A 19 -6.84 -7.36 73.33
C ASP A 19 -5.42 -7.89 73.48
N ASP A 20 -4.86 -8.53 72.45
CA ASP A 20 -3.47 -9.01 72.47
C ASP A 20 -2.46 -7.85 72.52
N PHE A 21 -2.78 -6.74 71.86
CA PHE A 21 -1.98 -5.52 71.91
C PHE A 21 -2.04 -4.87 73.31
N TYR A 22 -3.22 -4.80 73.92
CA TYR A 22 -3.36 -4.24 75.27
C TYR A 22 -2.75 -5.15 76.35
N ASN A 23 -2.86 -6.47 76.21
CA ASN A 23 -2.21 -7.42 77.10
C ASN A 23 -0.68 -7.26 77.04
N PHE A 24 -0.13 -7.08 75.83
CA PHE A 24 1.29 -6.75 75.67
C PHE A 24 1.64 -5.42 76.35
N LEU A 25 0.87 -4.36 76.14
CA LEU A 25 1.15 -3.06 76.75
C LEU A 25 1.00 -3.05 78.27
N GLU A 26 0.08 -3.83 78.83
CA GLU A 26 -0.11 -3.94 80.30
C GLU A 26 1.03 -4.72 80.96
N VAL A 27 1.72 -5.57 80.20
CA VAL A 27 2.90 -6.32 80.63
C VAL A 27 4.19 -5.52 80.41
N ALA A 28 4.32 -4.82 79.27
CA ALA A 28 5.52 -4.05 78.90
C ALA A 28 5.57 -2.65 79.53
N LEU A 29 4.39 -2.04 79.69
CA LEU A 29 4.16 -0.80 80.40
C LEU A 29 3.35 -1.15 81.66
N ASN A 30 2.94 -0.17 82.45
CA ASN A 30 2.01 -0.47 83.54
C ASN A 30 0.56 -0.37 83.08
N LYS A 31 -0.36 -0.86 83.92
CA LYS A 31 -1.80 -0.82 83.68
C LYS A 31 -2.33 0.57 83.33
N ASP A 32 -1.82 1.61 83.99
CA ASP A 32 -2.26 2.98 83.77
C ASP A 32 -1.84 3.49 82.37
N LEU A 33 -0.63 3.20 81.90
CA LEU A 33 -0.22 3.55 80.54
C LEU A 33 -0.99 2.76 79.49
N CYS A 34 -1.30 1.48 79.75
CA CYS A 34 -2.16 0.70 78.87
C CYS A 34 -3.56 1.32 78.73
N GLU A 35 -4.13 1.78 79.85
CA GLU A 35 -5.43 2.46 79.85
C GLU A 35 -5.39 3.79 79.09
N LEU A 36 -4.27 4.53 79.13
CA LEU A 36 -4.07 5.72 78.30
C LEU A 36 -4.17 5.40 76.80
N PHE A 37 -3.61 4.28 76.34
CA PHE A 37 -3.73 3.85 74.95
C PHE A 37 -5.16 3.41 74.59
N ARG A 38 -5.88 2.75 75.50
CA ARG A 38 -7.29 2.39 75.32
C ARG A 38 -8.18 3.61 75.12
N VAL A 39 -8.04 4.62 75.98
CA VAL A 39 -8.81 5.87 75.89
C VAL A 39 -8.53 6.60 74.58
N GLN A 40 -7.29 6.57 74.10
CA GLN A 40 -6.91 7.19 72.82
C GLN A 40 -7.30 6.37 71.59
N GLY A 41 -7.87 5.19 71.76
CA GLY A 41 -8.29 4.32 70.67
C GLY A 41 -7.13 3.73 69.86
N ILE A 42 -5.92 3.68 70.44
CA ILE A 42 -4.74 3.09 69.79
C ILE A 42 -4.81 1.57 70.00
N ARG A 43 -5.14 0.82 68.95
CA ARG A 43 -5.50 -0.61 69.05
C ARG A 43 -4.48 -1.59 68.47
N ASP A 44 -3.42 -1.10 67.83
CA ASP A 44 -2.41 -1.97 67.22
C ASP A 44 -1.04 -1.28 67.11
N MET A 45 -0.01 -2.09 66.85
CA MET A 45 1.38 -1.62 66.68
C MET A 45 1.56 -0.68 65.48
N SER A 46 0.73 -0.81 64.44
CA SER A 46 0.80 0.07 63.27
C SER A 46 0.35 1.49 63.63
N SER A 47 -0.74 1.62 64.37
CA SER A 47 -1.29 2.88 64.87
C SER A 47 -0.28 3.54 65.83
N LEU A 48 0.33 2.75 66.71
CA LEU A 48 1.38 3.23 67.62
C LEU A 48 2.60 3.76 66.84
N SER A 49 3.00 3.09 65.76
CA SER A 49 4.15 3.51 64.94
C SER A 49 3.96 4.86 64.23
N SER A 50 2.72 5.27 63.98
CA SER A 50 2.40 6.53 63.28
C SER A 50 2.20 7.72 64.22
N ILE A 51 2.20 7.49 65.54
CA ILE A 51 1.89 8.50 66.54
C ILE A 51 3.18 9.09 67.14
N THR A 52 3.07 10.30 67.64
CA THR A 52 4.14 11.02 68.36
C THR A 52 3.83 11.08 69.85
N ILE A 53 4.88 11.25 70.67
CA ILE A 53 4.69 11.40 72.12
C ILE A 53 3.78 12.59 72.45
N ASP A 54 3.91 13.69 71.71
CA ASP A 54 3.12 14.89 71.95
C ASP A 54 1.63 14.63 71.75
N GLN A 55 1.26 13.89 70.71
CA GLN A 55 -0.12 13.43 70.47
C GLN A 55 -0.65 12.55 71.61
N ILE A 56 0.18 11.68 72.18
CA ILE A 56 -0.21 10.87 73.34
C ILE A 56 -0.38 11.75 74.59
N THR A 57 0.45 12.77 74.75
CA THR A 57 0.35 13.68 75.90
C THR A 57 -0.78 14.72 75.78
N GLN A 58 -1.36 14.95 74.59
CA GLN A 58 -2.51 15.84 74.41
C GLN A 58 -3.72 15.44 75.27
N VAL A 59 -3.85 14.17 75.64
CA VAL A 59 -4.92 13.75 76.57
C VAL A 59 -4.85 14.48 77.92
N PHE A 60 -3.65 14.89 78.35
CA PHE A 60 -3.44 15.62 79.59
C PHE A 60 -3.94 17.07 79.52
N THR A 61 -4.14 17.65 78.33
CA THR A 61 -4.67 19.02 78.17
C THR A 61 -6.20 19.10 78.16
N PHE A 62 -6.92 17.99 77.98
CA PHE A 62 -8.40 18.01 77.98
C PHE A 62 -9.02 18.03 79.38
N ASN A 63 -9.93 18.97 79.68
CA ASN A 63 -10.58 19.02 80.99
C ASN A 63 -11.80 18.08 81.08
N ILE A 64 -11.55 16.78 81.23
CA ILE A 64 -12.58 15.72 81.29
C ILE A 64 -12.52 15.03 82.65
N MET A 65 -13.62 15.04 83.41
CA MET A 65 -13.67 14.47 84.77
C MET A 65 -13.28 13.00 84.83
N GLU A 66 -13.69 12.19 83.85
CA GLU A 66 -13.45 10.74 83.79
C GLU A 66 -11.95 10.40 83.69
N LEU A 67 -11.14 11.32 83.17
CA LEU A 67 -9.69 11.15 83.01
C LEU A 67 -8.89 11.65 84.21
N ASN A 68 -9.50 12.29 85.20
CA ASN A 68 -8.79 12.89 86.32
C ASN A 68 -8.03 11.85 87.17
N ASN A 69 -8.58 10.65 87.33
CA ASN A 69 -7.92 9.57 88.06
C ASN A 69 -6.66 9.08 87.34
N LEU A 70 -6.76 8.88 86.02
CA LEU A 70 -5.65 8.49 85.15
C LEU A 70 -4.57 9.59 85.09
N LYS A 71 -4.98 10.86 85.01
CA LYS A 71 -4.07 12.00 85.01
C LYS A 71 -3.32 12.16 86.32
N LYS A 72 -3.96 11.89 87.46
CA LYS A 72 -3.32 11.91 88.78
C LYS A 72 -2.33 10.76 88.96
N SER A 73 -2.58 9.60 88.38
CA SER A 73 -1.68 8.44 88.51
C SER A 73 -0.45 8.54 87.60
N LEU A 74 -0.64 9.02 86.36
CA LEU A 74 0.44 9.15 85.37
C LEU A 74 1.17 10.50 85.41
N GLY A 75 0.54 11.53 85.97
CA GLY A 75 1.04 12.91 85.91
C GLY A 75 1.28 13.58 87.25
N PHE A 76 1.52 14.88 87.19
CA PHE A 76 1.51 15.83 88.29
C PHE A 76 0.88 17.15 87.81
N VAL A 77 0.39 17.96 88.74
CA VAL A 77 -0.25 19.25 88.42
C VAL A 77 0.78 20.36 88.65
N SER A 78 0.98 21.24 87.67
CA SER A 78 1.81 22.43 87.83
C SER A 78 1.11 23.49 88.68
N THR A 79 1.84 24.50 89.13
CA THR A 79 1.30 25.64 89.90
C THR A 79 0.14 26.35 89.20
N ASP A 80 0.06 26.20 87.88
CA ASP A 80 -0.89 26.88 87.00
C ASP A 80 -2.14 26.01 86.74
N GLY A 81 -2.25 24.86 87.42
CA GLY A 81 -3.40 23.94 87.33
C GLY A 81 -3.35 22.94 86.17
N ASN A 82 -2.28 22.94 85.37
CA ASN A 82 -2.14 22.05 84.21
C ASN A 82 -1.54 20.69 84.58
N PHE A 83 -2.07 19.61 84.01
CA PHE A 83 -1.53 18.26 84.20
C PHE A 83 -0.37 17.99 83.24
N HIS A 84 0.75 17.50 83.78
CA HIS A 84 1.92 17.08 83.01
C HIS A 84 2.24 15.61 83.27
N LEU A 85 2.57 14.86 82.22
CA LEU A 85 3.00 13.46 82.34
C LEU A 85 4.35 13.40 83.08
N ARG A 86 4.50 12.46 84.03
CA ARG A 86 5.79 12.27 84.73
C ARG A 86 6.88 11.91 83.72
N LEU A 87 8.06 12.52 83.89
CA LEU A 87 9.18 12.39 82.95
C LEU A 87 9.60 10.93 82.71
N GLY A 88 9.53 10.07 83.74
CA GLY A 88 9.83 8.64 83.61
C GLY A 88 8.88 7.91 82.64
N TYR A 89 7.58 8.22 82.67
CA TYR A 89 6.61 7.65 81.74
C TYR A 89 6.76 8.22 80.33
N ARG A 90 7.09 9.52 80.22
CA ARG A 90 7.37 10.15 78.93
C ARG A 90 8.53 9.46 78.21
N ASN A 91 9.66 9.27 78.90
CA ASN A 91 10.85 8.61 78.34
C ASN A 91 10.55 7.17 77.92
N LEU A 92 9.72 6.46 78.70
CA LEU A 92 9.38 5.07 78.44
C LEU A 92 8.47 4.94 77.20
N LEU A 93 7.51 5.85 77.02
CA LEU A 93 6.68 5.95 75.82
C LEU A 93 7.50 6.34 74.59
N GLU A 94 8.40 7.31 74.70
CA GLU A 94 9.28 7.71 73.59
C GLU A 94 10.17 6.55 73.14
N ARG A 95 10.72 5.78 74.09
CA ARG A 95 11.51 4.58 73.81
C ARG A 95 10.68 3.51 73.09
N LEU A 96 9.47 3.22 73.55
CA LEU A 96 8.56 2.27 72.88
C LEU A 96 8.25 2.71 71.44
N ILE A 97 7.89 3.98 71.22
CA ILE A 97 7.57 4.50 69.89
C ILE A 97 8.77 4.40 68.95
N LEU A 98 9.98 4.71 69.43
CA LEU A 98 11.21 4.60 68.65
C LEU A 98 11.52 3.14 68.27
N LEU A 99 11.35 2.21 69.20
CA LEU A 99 11.55 0.78 68.94
C LEU A 99 10.56 0.25 67.90
N VAL A 100 9.28 0.60 68.03
CA VAL A 100 8.23 0.20 67.07
C VAL A 100 8.50 0.79 65.68
N LYS A 101 8.93 2.06 65.58
CA LYS A 101 9.29 2.70 64.31
C LYS A 101 10.50 2.06 63.65
N SER A 102 11.56 1.78 64.41
CA SER A 102 12.77 1.10 63.93
C SER A 102 12.44 -0.31 63.41
N LYS A 103 11.62 -1.05 64.15
CA LYS A 103 11.23 -2.41 63.79
C LYS A 103 10.32 -2.46 62.56
N LYS A 104 9.33 -1.55 62.44
CA LYS A 104 8.48 -1.42 61.24
C LYS A 104 9.30 -1.17 59.98
N SER A 105 10.32 -0.32 60.07
CA SER A 105 11.21 0.02 58.95
C SER A 105 12.00 -1.20 58.47
N SER A 106 12.43 -2.07 59.40
CA SER A 106 13.15 -3.31 59.09
C SER A 106 12.21 -4.39 58.55
N PHE A 107 11.01 -4.52 59.12
CA PHE A 107 9.98 -5.47 58.65
C PHE A 107 9.52 -5.17 57.23
N VAL A 108 9.28 -3.90 56.87
CA VAL A 108 8.89 -3.49 55.51
C VAL A 108 9.99 -3.83 54.50
N LYS A 109 11.27 -3.55 54.82
CA LYS A 109 12.40 -3.91 53.97
C LYS A 109 12.51 -5.42 53.74
N ASN A 110 12.33 -6.22 54.78
CA ASN A 110 12.39 -7.69 54.69
C ASN A 110 11.20 -8.27 53.90
N PHE A 111 10.01 -7.69 54.06
CA PHE A 111 8.81 -8.09 53.33
C PHE A 111 8.92 -7.75 51.83
N GLU A 112 9.44 -6.57 51.48
CA GLU A 112 9.71 -6.18 50.08
C GLU A 112 10.76 -7.09 49.41
N LEU A 113 11.82 -7.47 50.13
CA LEU A 113 12.85 -8.39 49.65
C LEU A 113 12.29 -9.81 49.43
N SER A 114 11.46 -10.30 50.35
CA SER A 114 10.79 -11.61 50.25
C SER A 114 9.84 -11.68 49.05
N ASN A 115 9.06 -10.64 48.79
CA ASN A 115 8.12 -10.61 47.67
C ASN A 115 8.83 -10.55 46.31
N LYS A 116 9.92 -9.78 46.18
CA LYS A 116 10.77 -9.80 44.97
C LYS A 116 11.34 -11.18 44.69
N HIS A 117 11.75 -11.93 45.73
CA HIS A 117 12.30 -13.26 45.57
C HIS A 117 11.24 -14.29 45.13
N LYS A 118 10.00 -14.17 45.64
CA LYS A 118 8.87 -15.03 45.24
C LYS A 118 8.36 -14.75 43.83
N GLU A 119 8.30 -13.47 43.42
CA GLU A 119 7.97 -13.09 42.03
C GLU A 119 8.99 -13.66 41.03
N ASN A 120 10.28 -13.56 41.33
CA ASN A 120 11.34 -14.09 40.46
C ASN A 120 11.27 -15.62 40.34
N GLN A 121 10.98 -16.36 41.42
CA GLN A 121 10.78 -17.81 41.36
C GLN A 121 9.56 -18.25 40.54
N ILE A 122 8.45 -17.50 40.61
CA ILE A 122 7.25 -17.80 39.82
C ILE A 122 7.52 -17.56 38.32
N ASN A 123 8.26 -16.49 37.99
CA ASN A 123 8.63 -16.16 36.62
C ASN A 123 9.59 -17.20 36.01
N GLU A 124 10.59 -17.67 36.76
CA GLU A 124 11.48 -18.75 36.30
C GLU A 124 10.73 -20.06 36.05
N LYS A 125 9.77 -20.39 36.92
CA LYS A 125 8.98 -21.63 36.81
C LYS A 125 7.99 -21.60 35.63
N LEU A 126 7.38 -20.45 35.35
CA LEU A 126 6.56 -20.24 34.15
C LEU A 126 7.40 -20.35 32.86
N LEU A 127 8.62 -19.81 32.89
CA LEU A 127 9.57 -19.88 31.76
C LEU A 127 10.01 -21.33 31.50
N GLU A 128 10.26 -22.14 32.53
CA GLU A 128 10.57 -23.57 32.40
C GLU A 128 9.39 -24.40 31.89
N MET A 129 8.18 -24.17 32.42
CA MET A 129 6.96 -24.86 31.95
C MET A 129 6.67 -24.61 30.46
N TRP A 130 6.95 -23.40 29.97
CA TRP A 130 6.76 -23.04 28.56
C TRP A 130 7.86 -23.58 27.64
N LYS A 131 9.10 -23.73 28.13
CA LYS A 131 10.20 -24.42 27.40
C LYS A 131 9.91 -25.91 27.20
N GLN A 132 9.28 -26.57 28.18
CA GLN A 132 8.95 -28.00 28.10
C GLN A 132 7.81 -28.30 27.11
N THR A 133 6.87 -27.37 26.94
CA THR A 133 5.74 -27.49 25.98
C THR A 133 6.14 -27.20 24.54
N SER A 134 7.25 -26.49 24.31
CA SER A 134 7.77 -26.19 22.96
C SER A 134 8.71 -27.28 22.40
N SER A 135 9.24 -28.17 23.25
CA SER A 135 10.06 -29.32 22.83
C SER A 135 9.28 -30.56 22.37
N SER A 136 7.95 -30.59 22.57
CA SER A 136 7.12 -31.78 22.27
C SER A 136 6.35 -31.71 20.94
N SER A 137 6.41 -30.61 20.20
CA SER A 137 5.80 -30.49 18.87
C SER A 137 6.83 -30.71 17.75
N ASN A 138 6.67 -31.81 17.02
CA ASN A 138 7.41 -32.05 15.79
C ASN A 138 7.12 -30.93 14.76
N LYS A 139 8.16 -30.15 14.41
CA LYS A 139 8.27 -29.25 13.23
C LYS A 139 7.15 -28.21 13.04
N ALA A 140 7.26 -27.05 13.70
CA ALA A 140 6.77 -25.76 13.19
C ALA A 140 7.48 -24.61 13.94
N CYS A 141 7.76 -23.49 13.26
CA CYS A 141 8.46 -22.28 13.76
C CYS A 141 8.20 -21.94 15.24
N ILE A 142 9.22 -21.41 15.93
CA ILE A 142 9.06 -20.81 17.25
C ILE A 142 8.19 -19.54 17.08
N PRO A 143 7.03 -19.43 17.76
CA PRO A 143 6.24 -18.21 17.72
C PRO A 143 7.03 -17.04 18.32
N ILE A 144 6.92 -15.83 17.74
CA ILE A 144 7.63 -14.62 18.23
C ILE A 144 7.36 -14.32 19.71
N LEU A 145 6.26 -14.85 20.24
CA LEU A 145 5.88 -14.73 21.65
C LEU A 145 7.02 -15.14 22.61
N PHE A 146 7.82 -16.16 22.29
CA PHE A 146 8.89 -16.62 23.18
C PHE A 146 10.06 -15.61 23.29
N PRO A 147 10.70 -15.17 22.19
CA PRO A 147 11.68 -14.08 22.24
C PRO A 147 11.11 -12.81 22.87
N TRP A 148 9.86 -12.49 22.56
CA TRP A 148 9.23 -11.26 23.03
C TRP A 148 9.03 -11.25 24.55
N ILE A 149 8.53 -12.34 25.14
CA ILE A 149 8.42 -12.49 26.60
C ILE A 149 9.80 -12.45 27.27
N ASN A 150 10.80 -13.13 26.72
CA ASN A 150 12.15 -13.14 27.28
C ASN A 150 12.78 -11.73 27.29
N ASN A 151 12.62 -10.97 26.21
CA ASN A 151 13.12 -9.59 26.12
C ASN A 151 12.41 -8.65 27.11
N ILE A 152 11.11 -8.83 27.35
CA ILE A 152 10.37 -8.10 28.39
C ILE A 152 11.01 -8.33 29.75
N PHE A 153 11.21 -9.59 30.16
CA PHE A 153 11.82 -9.90 31.46
C PHE A 153 13.22 -9.29 31.60
N GLN A 154 14.08 -9.45 30.58
CA GLN A 154 15.43 -8.88 30.59
C GLN A 154 15.45 -7.34 30.65
N ASN A 155 14.43 -6.67 30.09
CA ASN A 155 14.34 -5.22 30.14
C ASN A 155 13.73 -4.73 31.46
N LEU A 156 12.79 -5.47 32.07
CA LEU A 156 12.23 -5.14 33.38
C LEU A 156 13.31 -5.17 34.50
N GLU A 157 14.36 -5.97 34.33
CA GLU A 157 15.54 -5.96 35.21
C GLU A 157 16.42 -4.70 35.08
N LYS A 158 16.21 -3.89 34.03
CA LYS A 158 17.02 -2.72 33.71
C LYS A 158 16.25 -1.42 33.97
N THR A 159 16.97 -0.31 34.07
CA THR A 159 16.36 1.03 34.07
C THR A 159 15.78 1.36 32.69
N LYS A 160 14.68 2.12 32.61
CA LYS A 160 14.00 2.50 31.35
C LYS A 160 14.92 3.01 30.24
N ASN A 161 15.96 3.78 30.57
CA ASN A 161 16.93 4.32 29.59
C ASN A 161 17.90 3.27 29.02
N ARG A 162 17.87 2.04 29.52
CA ARG A 162 18.76 0.93 29.14
C ARG A 162 18.01 -0.24 28.50
N TYR A 163 16.72 -0.08 28.19
CA TYR A 163 15.97 -1.10 27.47
C TYR A 163 16.62 -1.36 26.12
N ARG A 164 16.80 -2.63 25.79
CA ARG A 164 17.36 -3.09 24.51
C ARG A 164 16.41 -4.11 23.90
N TYR A 165 16.15 -3.93 22.62
CA TYR A 165 15.19 -4.73 21.87
C TYR A 165 15.94 -5.50 20.80
N ASP A 166 15.70 -6.81 20.74
CA ASP A 166 16.23 -7.65 19.67
C ASP A 166 15.61 -7.27 18.32
N ASP A 167 16.32 -7.54 17.22
CA ASP A 167 15.93 -7.12 15.87
C ASP A 167 14.53 -7.61 15.49
N HIS A 168 14.17 -8.87 15.83
CA HIS A 168 12.83 -9.40 15.58
C HIS A 168 11.72 -8.66 16.33
N ILE A 169 12.01 -8.15 17.53
CA ILE A 169 11.04 -7.35 18.31
C ILE A 169 10.93 -5.95 17.70
N GLN A 170 12.03 -5.39 17.21
CA GLN A 170 11.99 -4.13 16.46
C GLN A 170 11.18 -4.29 15.17
N GLU A 171 11.36 -5.38 14.42
CA GLU A 171 10.56 -5.71 13.23
C GLU A 171 9.08 -5.86 13.57
N PHE A 172 8.75 -6.59 14.64
CA PHE A 172 7.36 -6.73 15.10
C PHE A 172 6.76 -5.38 15.51
N ALA A 173 7.50 -4.57 16.25
CA ALA A 173 7.10 -3.23 16.64
C ALA A 173 6.87 -2.33 15.42
N LEU A 174 7.72 -2.42 14.38
CA LEU A 174 7.50 -1.74 13.10
C LEU A 174 6.21 -2.21 12.43
N LEU A 175 5.91 -3.50 12.40
CA LEU A 175 4.67 -4.02 11.81
C LEU A 175 3.43 -3.51 12.55
N ILE A 176 3.44 -3.53 13.89
CA ILE A 176 2.36 -2.95 14.70
C ILE A 176 2.21 -1.46 14.41
N PHE A 177 3.31 -0.71 14.37
CA PHE A 177 3.28 0.73 14.10
C PHE A 177 2.78 1.06 12.69
N ILE A 178 3.16 0.28 11.68
CA ILE A 178 2.76 0.50 10.29
C ILE A 178 1.28 0.13 10.08
N PHE A 179 0.82 -1.01 10.60
CA PHE A 179 -0.57 -1.47 10.40
C PHE A 179 -1.56 -0.85 11.39
N GLY A 180 -1.20 -0.71 12.66
CA GLY A 180 -2.06 -0.14 13.71
C GLY A 180 -1.99 1.38 13.81
N GLY A 181 -0.95 1.99 13.23
CA GLY A 181 -0.71 3.43 13.32
C GLY A 181 -0.21 3.88 14.70
N ARG A 182 0.09 5.18 14.81
CA ARG A 182 0.70 5.79 16.01
C ARG A 182 -0.11 5.56 17.29
N ASN A 183 -1.43 5.71 17.23
CA ASN A 183 -2.27 5.64 18.43
C ASN A 183 -2.39 4.22 18.98
N CYS A 184 -2.60 3.23 18.10
CA CYS A 184 -2.62 1.83 18.51
C CYS A 184 -1.26 1.42 19.10
N TYR A 185 -0.17 1.81 18.43
CA TYR A 185 1.17 1.52 18.89
C TYR A 185 1.48 2.14 20.27
N GLU A 186 1.21 3.43 20.45
CA GLU A 186 1.42 4.10 21.74
C GLU A 186 0.54 3.52 22.84
N PHE A 187 -0.72 3.21 22.54
CA PHE A 187 -1.60 2.53 23.50
C PHE A 187 -0.99 1.21 23.96
N LEU A 188 -0.53 0.36 23.04
CA LEU A 188 0.12 -0.90 23.38
C LEU A 188 1.42 -0.69 24.16
N ARG A 189 2.26 0.25 23.75
CA ARG A 189 3.54 0.57 24.40
C ARG A 189 3.37 1.05 25.84
N LEU A 190 2.37 1.88 26.11
CA LEU A 190 2.09 2.41 27.45
C LEU A 190 1.53 1.33 28.38
N ASN A 191 0.77 0.36 27.85
CA ASN A 191 0.16 -0.72 28.63
C ASN A 191 1.04 -1.98 28.73
N LEU A 192 2.07 -2.12 27.91
CA LEU A 192 3.04 -3.22 27.93
C LEU A 192 4.45 -2.67 28.22
N PRO A 193 4.78 -2.39 29.50
CA PRO A 193 6.07 -1.82 29.86
C PRO A 193 7.20 -2.76 29.43
N ALA A 194 8.31 -2.17 28.96
CA ALA A 194 9.50 -2.88 28.49
C ALA A 194 9.31 -3.77 27.24
N ALA A 195 8.10 -3.86 26.67
CA ALA A 195 7.79 -4.75 25.55
C ALA A 195 8.04 -4.15 24.16
N LEU A 196 7.89 -2.83 24.02
CA LEU A 196 7.97 -2.15 22.72
C LEU A 196 8.85 -0.88 22.80
N PRO A 197 9.66 -0.59 21.76
CA PRO A 197 10.52 0.59 21.71
C PRO A 197 9.74 1.90 21.60
N HIS A 198 10.39 3.02 21.90
CA HIS A 198 9.82 4.35 21.65
C HIS A 198 9.62 4.62 20.15
N ILE A 199 8.58 5.36 19.75
CA ILE A 199 8.33 5.70 18.34
C ILE A 199 9.52 6.36 17.68
N SER A 200 10.21 7.27 18.37
CA SER A 200 11.42 7.91 17.84
C SER A 200 12.49 6.90 17.40
N ASN A 201 12.63 5.77 18.09
CA ASN A 201 13.54 4.71 17.67
C ASN A 201 13.02 4.00 16.41
N LEU A 202 11.72 3.76 16.32
CA LEU A 202 11.12 3.19 15.10
C LEU A 202 11.26 4.13 13.89
N GLU A 203 11.03 5.43 14.08
CA GLU A 203 11.22 6.43 13.02
C GLU A 203 12.69 6.53 12.62
N LEU A 204 13.62 6.41 13.57
CA LEU A 204 15.05 6.33 13.27
C LEU A 204 15.37 5.07 12.47
N ILE A 205 14.83 3.90 12.83
CA ILE A 205 15.03 2.66 12.08
C ILE A 205 14.48 2.78 10.65
N ILE A 206 13.28 3.35 10.49
CA ILE A 206 12.68 3.59 9.16
C ILE A 206 13.56 4.54 8.35
N ARG A 207 14.15 5.57 8.98
CA ARG A 207 15.03 6.54 8.31
C ARG A 207 16.44 6.01 8.06
N SER A 208 16.94 5.10 8.90
CA SER A 208 18.30 4.54 8.81
C SER A 208 18.39 3.40 7.82
N GLN A 209 17.29 2.67 7.61
CA GLN A 209 17.18 1.78 6.46
C GLN A 209 17.18 2.68 5.22
N GLU A 210 18.10 2.47 4.26
CA GLU A 210 18.22 3.24 3.01
C GLU A 210 16.99 3.08 2.07
N LEU A 211 15.81 2.81 2.62
CA LEU A 211 14.54 2.56 1.94
C LEU A 211 13.77 3.84 1.63
N ARG A 212 14.34 5.00 1.94
CA ARG A 212 13.76 6.31 1.66
C ARG A 212 13.42 6.44 0.17
N MET A 213 12.28 7.04 -0.13
CA MET A 213 11.85 7.34 -1.49
C MET A 213 12.08 8.82 -1.79
N ILE A 214 12.91 9.10 -2.79
CA ILE A 214 13.06 10.44 -3.38
C ILE A 214 12.32 10.42 -4.72
N GLU A 215 11.54 11.47 -4.97
CA GLU A 215 10.79 11.60 -6.23
C GLU A 215 11.72 11.57 -7.45
N CYS A 216 11.32 10.84 -8.49
CA CYS A 216 12.06 10.65 -9.75
C CYS A 216 13.37 9.84 -9.63
N GLU A 217 13.78 9.43 -8.43
CA GLU A 217 15.01 8.66 -8.24
C GLU A 217 14.77 7.16 -8.48
N PHE A 218 15.67 6.53 -9.24
CA PHE A 218 15.64 5.09 -9.51
C PHE A 218 16.63 4.35 -8.60
N ARG A 219 16.12 3.41 -7.80
CA ARG A 219 16.88 2.75 -6.73
C ARG A 219 17.64 1.51 -7.20
N PHE A 220 18.52 1.65 -8.19
CA PHE A 220 19.24 0.52 -8.80
C PHE A 220 20.23 -0.18 -7.85
N ASN A 221 20.85 0.56 -6.92
CA ASN A 221 21.77 -0.03 -5.92
C ASN A 221 21.02 -0.98 -4.98
N LEU A 222 19.88 -0.55 -4.44
CA LEU A 222 19.02 -1.39 -3.60
C LEU A 222 18.42 -2.55 -4.39
N LEU A 223 18.15 -2.35 -5.69
CA LEU A 223 17.67 -3.43 -6.56
C LEU A 223 18.73 -4.54 -6.69
N LYS A 224 20.01 -4.20 -6.76
CA LYS A 224 21.11 -5.18 -6.75
C LYS A 224 21.15 -6.00 -5.47
N GLU A 225 21.05 -5.35 -4.31
CA GLU A 225 20.96 -6.04 -3.02
C GLU A 225 19.74 -6.95 -2.96
N TYR A 226 18.58 -6.46 -3.40
CA TYR A 226 17.35 -7.23 -3.50
C TYR A 226 17.51 -8.47 -4.42
N SER A 227 18.20 -8.33 -5.56
CA SER A 227 18.51 -9.42 -6.49
C SER A 227 19.40 -10.49 -5.84
N GLN A 228 20.45 -10.06 -5.14
CA GLN A 228 21.38 -10.93 -4.41
C GLN A 228 20.67 -11.69 -3.28
N ILE A 229 19.88 -10.99 -2.47
CA ILE A 229 19.09 -11.58 -1.38
C ILE A 229 18.18 -12.67 -1.95
N ASN A 230 17.52 -12.43 -3.08
CA ASN A 230 16.55 -13.36 -3.67
C ASN A 230 17.14 -14.40 -4.61
N ASN A 231 18.47 -14.42 -4.80
CA ASN A 231 19.18 -15.36 -5.66
C ASN A 231 18.58 -15.45 -7.09
N SER A 232 18.19 -14.31 -7.66
CA SER A 232 17.66 -14.24 -9.02
C SER A 232 18.04 -12.93 -9.67
N ASN A 233 18.85 -13.02 -10.72
CA ASN A 233 19.28 -11.88 -11.53
C ASN A 233 18.28 -11.55 -12.65
N TYR A 234 17.15 -12.23 -12.73
CA TYR A 234 16.11 -11.95 -13.71
C TYR A 234 14.93 -11.25 -13.05
N ILE A 235 14.48 -10.18 -13.69
CA ILE A 235 13.36 -9.37 -13.21
C ILE A 235 12.36 -9.04 -14.31
N PHE A 236 11.13 -8.76 -13.91
CA PHE A 236 10.08 -8.19 -14.75
C PHE A 236 9.61 -6.87 -14.13
N VAL A 237 9.42 -5.84 -14.95
CA VAL A 237 9.09 -4.48 -14.48
C VAL A 237 7.63 -4.17 -14.82
N ALA A 238 6.85 -3.69 -13.86
CA ALA A 238 5.52 -3.17 -14.10
C ALA A 238 5.51 -1.65 -13.94
N GLU A 239 4.78 -0.98 -14.81
CA GLU A 239 4.56 0.46 -14.80
C GLU A 239 3.06 0.76 -14.84
N ASP A 240 2.62 1.68 -13.99
CA ASP A 240 1.21 2.07 -13.91
C ASP A 240 1.06 3.48 -13.32
N LEU A 241 -0.06 4.14 -13.63
CA LEU A 241 -0.41 5.46 -13.11
C LEU A 241 -1.65 5.40 -12.21
N THR A 242 -1.65 6.25 -11.19
CA THR A 242 -2.83 6.43 -10.34
C THR A 242 -3.09 7.89 -10.05
N SER A 243 -4.35 8.27 -9.90
CA SER A 243 -4.72 9.64 -9.56
C SER A 243 -4.20 10.03 -8.18
N SER A 244 -3.77 11.28 -8.05
CA SER A 244 -3.30 11.88 -6.81
C SER A 244 -3.99 13.20 -6.51
N ILE A 245 -4.02 13.57 -5.23
CA ILE A 245 -4.44 14.90 -4.81
C ILE A 245 -3.38 15.89 -5.31
N THR A 246 -3.81 16.82 -6.15
CA THR A 246 -2.99 17.92 -6.66
C THR A 246 -2.62 18.85 -5.52
N CYS A 247 -1.43 18.68 -4.95
CA CYS A 247 -0.93 19.48 -3.83
C CYS A 247 0.59 19.63 -3.95
N ILE A 248 1.09 20.84 -3.68
CA ILE A 248 2.52 21.13 -3.64
C ILE A 248 2.98 21.16 -2.18
N ASP A 249 3.93 20.30 -1.84
CA ASP A 249 4.49 20.21 -0.50
C ASP A 249 6.01 20.38 -0.52
N TYR A 250 6.56 21.01 0.51
CA TYR A 250 8.01 21.16 0.66
C TYR A 250 8.60 19.96 1.41
N ASP A 251 9.52 19.22 0.78
CA ASP A 251 10.28 18.18 1.47
C ASP A 251 11.57 18.75 2.09
N VAL A 252 11.61 18.71 3.42
CA VAL A 252 12.70 19.29 4.23
C VAL A 252 14.02 18.57 3.99
N GLN A 253 13.99 17.27 3.71
CA GLN A 253 15.21 16.47 3.66
C GLN A 253 15.88 16.53 2.28
N SER A 254 15.11 16.55 1.17
CA SER A 254 15.65 16.81 -0.18
C SER A 254 15.76 18.30 -0.51
N ASN A 255 15.27 19.19 0.36
CA ASN A 255 15.15 20.64 0.13
C ASN A 255 14.45 20.95 -1.20
N SER A 256 13.41 20.19 -1.55
CA SER A 256 12.72 20.31 -2.83
C SER A 256 11.21 20.42 -2.67
N PHE A 257 10.55 20.97 -3.67
CA PHE A 257 9.09 21.06 -3.76
C PHE A 257 8.56 19.86 -4.54
N ILE A 258 7.62 19.12 -3.95
CA ILE A 258 7.04 17.88 -4.49
C ILE A 258 5.60 18.17 -4.90
N GLY A 259 5.17 17.61 -6.05
CA GLY A 259 3.80 17.69 -6.56
C GLY A 259 3.64 18.53 -7.82
N PHE A 260 4.73 19.12 -8.33
CA PHE A 260 4.80 19.61 -9.70
C PHE A 260 5.14 18.46 -10.64
N SER A 261 4.70 18.53 -11.90
CA SER A 261 5.13 17.56 -12.91
C SER A 261 6.61 17.80 -13.26
N PRO A 262 7.53 16.86 -12.96
CA PRO A 262 8.94 17.01 -13.27
C PRO A 262 9.14 17.03 -14.79
N PRO A 263 10.08 17.85 -15.31
CA PRO A 263 10.45 17.80 -16.71
C PRO A 263 11.06 16.44 -17.06
N LEU A 264 10.83 16.01 -18.30
CA LEU A 264 11.38 14.75 -18.82
C LEU A 264 12.57 15.05 -19.73
N VAL A 265 13.74 14.55 -19.36
CA VAL A 265 14.94 14.57 -20.22
C VAL A 265 15.11 13.18 -20.80
N ASN A 266 14.93 13.04 -22.11
CA ASN A 266 14.91 11.73 -22.78
C ASN A 266 13.90 10.75 -22.16
N GLY A 267 12.72 11.24 -21.80
CA GLY A 267 11.66 10.44 -21.17
C GLY A 267 11.90 10.08 -19.70
N ILE A 268 13.05 10.44 -19.13
CA ILE A 268 13.40 10.20 -17.72
C ILE A 268 13.06 11.47 -16.92
N PRO A 269 12.33 11.37 -15.81
CA PRO A 269 12.05 12.52 -14.97
C PRO A 269 13.31 13.02 -14.25
N GLU A 270 13.52 14.33 -14.24
CA GLU A 270 14.65 14.91 -13.50
C GLU A 270 14.40 14.92 -11.99
N SER A 271 15.24 14.21 -11.25
CA SER A 271 15.22 14.22 -9.78
C SER A 271 15.62 15.57 -9.24
N ASN A 272 14.95 16.02 -8.19
CA ASN A 272 15.30 17.24 -7.46
C ASN A 272 15.30 18.52 -8.31
N PHE A 273 14.55 18.56 -9.40
CA PHE A 273 14.45 19.72 -10.29
C PHE A 273 13.90 20.96 -9.57
N PHE A 274 12.84 20.79 -8.78
CA PHE A 274 12.19 21.87 -8.05
C PHE A 274 12.89 22.20 -6.73
N ARG A 275 14.11 22.72 -6.80
CA ARG A 275 14.86 23.24 -5.66
C ARG A 275 15.12 24.72 -5.84
N THR A 276 14.73 25.53 -4.86
CA THR A 276 15.02 26.96 -4.88
C THR A 276 15.16 27.53 -3.48
N GLU A 277 15.98 28.57 -3.37
CA GLU A 277 16.10 29.46 -2.20
C GLU A 277 15.43 30.83 -2.46
N ASN A 278 14.80 31.01 -3.62
CA ASN A 278 14.13 32.23 -4.03
C ASN A 278 12.60 32.04 -4.06
N PHE A 279 11.89 32.81 -3.23
CA PHE A 279 10.43 32.77 -3.18
C PHE A 279 9.75 33.14 -4.51
N ASN A 280 10.33 34.07 -5.28
CA ASN A 280 9.75 34.50 -6.56
C ASN A 280 9.84 33.40 -7.62
N GLU A 281 10.88 32.57 -7.56
CA GLU A 281 11.01 31.41 -8.44
C GLU A 281 9.95 30.35 -8.11
N LEU A 282 9.70 30.09 -6.83
CA LEU A 282 8.60 29.23 -6.41
C LEU A 282 7.25 29.76 -6.90
N LYS A 283 6.99 31.08 -6.76
CA LYS A 283 5.77 31.71 -7.26
C LYS A 283 5.62 31.51 -8.78
N LYS A 284 6.68 31.74 -9.54
CA LYS A 284 6.71 31.49 -10.99
C LYS A 284 6.32 30.05 -11.34
N TRP A 285 6.82 29.05 -10.60
CA TRP A 285 6.41 27.66 -10.82
C TRP A 285 4.94 27.40 -10.52
N PHE A 286 4.36 28.03 -9.50
CA PHE A 286 2.92 27.92 -9.21
C PHE A 286 2.04 28.51 -10.32
N ASP A 287 2.51 29.57 -10.98
CA ASP A 287 1.78 30.28 -12.02
C ASP A 287 1.95 29.63 -13.41
N GLU A 288 3.13 29.09 -13.73
CA GLU A 288 3.47 28.64 -15.08
C GLU A 288 3.48 27.12 -15.29
N LEU A 289 3.65 26.31 -14.23
CA LEU A 289 3.90 24.87 -14.38
C LEU A 289 2.69 24.01 -14.04
N ASP A 290 2.58 22.89 -14.75
CA ASP A 290 1.59 21.87 -14.48
C ASP A 290 1.85 21.18 -13.14
N LYS A 291 0.80 21.13 -12.31
CA LYS A 291 0.78 20.32 -11.09
C LYS A 291 0.51 18.85 -11.42
N SER A 292 1.10 17.94 -10.66
CA SER A 292 0.89 16.50 -10.82
C SER A 292 -0.53 16.11 -10.45
N LYS A 293 -1.23 15.50 -11.41
CA LYS A 293 -2.57 14.91 -11.20
C LYS A 293 -2.50 13.39 -10.99
N PHE A 294 -1.37 12.80 -11.36
CA PHE A 294 -1.13 11.37 -11.28
C PHE A 294 0.22 11.07 -10.63
N ILE A 295 0.40 9.85 -10.17
CA ILE A 295 1.69 9.28 -9.76
C ILE A 295 1.98 8.11 -10.68
N ASN A 296 3.13 8.14 -11.35
CA ASN A 296 3.67 7.00 -12.07
C ASN A 296 4.53 6.16 -11.12
N LEU A 297 4.34 4.84 -11.13
CA LEU A 297 5.00 3.88 -10.25
C LEU A 297 5.68 2.78 -11.05
N TYR A 298 6.93 2.46 -10.70
CA TYR A 298 7.68 1.34 -11.25
C TYR A 298 7.85 0.28 -10.18
N MET A 299 7.27 -0.88 -10.42
CA MET A 299 7.41 -2.05 -9.58
C MET A 299 8.30 -3.08 -10.27
N VAL A 300 9.11 -3.78 -9.50
CA VAL A 300 9.96 -4.87 -9.96
C VAL A 300 9.51 -6.15 -9.29
N LYS A 301 9.29 -7.18 -10.10
CA LYS A 301 9.05 -8.55 -9.65
C LYS A 301 10.24 -9.41 -10.05
N SER A 302 10.90 -10.00 -9.05
CA SER A 302 11.88 -11.06 -9.32
C SER A 302 11.18 -12.32 -9.82
N LEU A 303 11.85 -13.06 -10.69
CA LEU A 303 11.39 -14.37 -11.15
C LEU A 303 11.40 -15.41 -10.02
N ALA A 304 12.14 -15.20 -8.93
CA ALA A 304 12.06 -16.04 -7.75
C ALA A 304 10.65 -15.98 -7.13
N LEU A 305 9.96 -17.13 -7.08
CA LEU A 305 8.55 -17.26 -6.68
C LEU A 305 8.23 -16.58 -5.34
N SER A 306 9.09 -16.74 -4.34
CA SER A 306 8.89 -16.22 -2.98
C SER A 306 9.29 -14.75 -2.80
N ALA A 307 9.93 -14.12 -3.79
CA ALA A 307 10.46 -12.77 -3.65
C ALA A 307 9.31 -11.73 -3.62
N PRO A 308 9.26 -10.85 -2.61
CA PRO A 308 8.25 -9.78 -2.53
C PRO A 308 8.50 -8.72 -3.62
N PRO A 309 7.48 -8.00 -4.11
CA PRO A 309 7.70 -6.96 -5.10
C PRO A 309 8.51 -5.79 -4.54
N PHE A 310 9.33 -5.16 -5.39
CA PHE A 310 10.22 -4.06 -5.05
C PHE A 310 9.80 -2.78 -5.77
N ILE A 311 9.74 -1.65 -5.07
CA ILE A 311 9.44 -0.35 -5.69
C ILE A 311 10.75 0.20 -6.28
N LEU A 312 10.85 0.36 -7.60
CA LEU A 312 12.05 0.88 -8.23
C LEU A 312 12.11 2.41 -8.21
N SER A 313 11.01 3.06 -8.57
CA SER A 313 10.88 4.51 -8.61
C SER A 313 9.41 4.92 -8.59
N ALA A 314 9.14 6.17 -8.22
CA ALA A 314 7.85 6.80 -8.37
C ALA A 314 8.00 8.31 -8.57
N PHE A 315 7.10 8.94 -9.32
CA PHE A 315 7.09 10.39 -9.52
C PHE A 315 5.72 10.94 -9.90
N GLY A 316 5.47 12.21 -9.60
CA GLY A 316 4.27 12.91 -10.02
C GLY A 316 4.25 13.13 -11.54
N SER A 317 3.07 13.12 -12.16
CA SER A 317 2.92 13.28 -13.60
C SER A 317 1.66 14.07 -13.93
N ASN A 318 1.73 14.88 -14.98
CA ASN A 318 0.59 15.49 -15.64
C ASN A 318 -0.01 14.60 -16.76
N ASN A 319 0.52 13.39 -16.94
CA ASN A 319 0.11 12.43 -17.97
C ASN A 319 0.28 12.96 -19.40
N LYS A 320 1.25 13.85 -19.68
CA LYS A 320 1.55 14.40 -21.03
C LYS A 320 2.77 13.76 -21.72
N PHE A 321 3.26 12.61 -21.26
CA PHE A 321 4.41 11.94 -21.87
C PHE A 321 4.03 11.17 -23.14
N THR A 322 4.99 11.04 -24.06
CA THR A 322 4.79 10.37 -25.35
C THR A 322 5.17 8.89 -25.31
N ALA A 323 4.80 8.12 -26.34
CA ALA A 323 5.27 6.74 -26.51
C ALA A 323 6.81 6.66 -26.65
N ILE A 324 7.46 7.69 -27.20
CA ILE A 324 8.91 7.73 -27.34
C ILE A 324 9.58 7.93 -25.98
N ASP A 325 9.01 8.77 -25.11
CA ASP A 325 9.50 8.96 -23.75
C ASP A 325 9.48 7.65 -22.96
N ILE A 326 8.40 6.88 -23.09
CA ILE A 326 8.26 5.55 -22.48
C ILE A 326 9.37 4.61 -22.98
N VAL A 327 9.58 4.53 -24.30
CA VAL A 327 10.64 3.68 -24.90
C VAL A 327 12.02 4.07 -24.37
N LYS A 328 12.37 5.36 -24.38
CA LYS A 328 13.66 5.85 -23.88
C LYS A 328 13.85 5.51 -22.40
N ARG A 329 12.79 5.62 -21.61
CA ARG A 329 12.81 5.28 -20.18
C ARG A 329 13.00 3.77 -19.94
N TRP A 330 12.31 2.91 -20.67
CA TRP A 330 12.49 1.45 -20.56
C TRP A 330 13.91 1.04 -20.93
N LEU A 331 14.50 1.65 -21.97
CA LEU A 331 15.91 1.44 -22.32
C LEU A 331 16.87 1.90 -21.23
N PHE A 332 16.60 3.06 -20.62
CA PHE A 332 17.39 3.53 -19.49
C PHE A 332 17.34 2.54 -18.32
N ILE A 333 16.14 2.09 -17.92
CA ILE A 333 15.97 1.09 -16.85
C ILE A 333 16.71 -0.20 -17.20
N HIS A 334 16.56 -0.70 -18.42
CA HIS A 334 17.25 -1.90 -18.90
C HIS A 334 18.78 -1.76 -18.78
N ASN A 335 19.35 -0.68 -19.30
CA ASN A 335 20.79 -0.47 -19.32
C ASN A 335 21.36 -0.30 -17.90
N GLN A 336 20.67 0.43 -17.03
CA GLN A 336 21.07 0.58 -15.63
C GLN A 336 21.01 -0.75 -14.87
N CYS A 337 19.97 -1.56 -15.08
CA CYS A 337 19.90 -2.90 -14.52
C CYS A 337 21.04 -3.81 -15.01
N LEU A 338 21.37 -3.76 -16.31
CA LEU A 338 22.47 -4.54 -16.88
C LEU A 338 23.82 -4.19 -16.26
N ILE A 339 24.10 -2.89 -16.03
CA ILE A 339 25.32 -2.44 -15.32
C ILE A 339 25.42 -3.08 -13.93
N GLN A 340 24.29 -3.33 -13.28
CA GLN A 340 24.24 -3.98 -11.96
C GLN A 340 24.26 -5.52 -12.03
N GLY A 341 24.38 -6.11 -13.22
CA GLY A 341 24.34 -7.56 -13.44
C GLY A 341 22.93 -8.16 -13.40
N ILE A 342 21.90 -7.33 -13.55
CA ILE A 342 20.49 -7.73 -13.52
C ILE A 342 19.90 -7.69 -14.92
N ARG A 343 19.25 -8.78 -15.32
CA ARG A 343 18.61 -8.95 -16.61
C ARG A 343 17.11 -8.65 -16.53
N VAL A 344 16.68 -7.59 -17.23
CA VAL A 344 15.24 -7.29 -17.41
C VAL A 344 14.68 -8.23 -18.48
N VAL A 345 13.72 -9.07 -18.11
CA VAL A 345 13.01 -9.99 -19.01
C VAL A 345 11.95 -9.26 -19.82
N GLY A 346 11.23 -8.33 -19.20
CA GLY A 346 10.17 -7.59 -19.86
C GLY A 346 9.49 -6.52 -19.00
N PHE A 347 8.57 -5.81 -19.64
CA PHE A 347 7.75 -4.75 -19.06
C PHE A 347 6.25 -5.07 -19.15
N SER A 348 5.46 -4.62 -18.17
CA SER A 348 3.98 -4.70 -18.20
C SER A 348 3.28 -3.42 -17.80
N THR A 349 2.11 -3.17 -18.41
CA THR A 349 1.30 -1.95 -18.26
C THR A 349 -0.21 -2.24 -18.30
N ASP A 350 -1.03 -1.28 -17.90
CA ASP A 350 -2.51 -1.33 -17.80
C ASP A 350 -3.27 -1.17 -19.14
N GLY A 351 -2.55 -0.99 -20.25
CA GLY A 351 -3.13 -0.98 -21.59
C GLY A 351 -3.61 0.39 -22.06
N ASP A 352 -3.15 1.48 -21.46
CA ASP A 352 -3.21 2.81 -22.07
C ASP A 352 -2.54 2.83 -23.46
N ALA A 353 -3.11 3.63 -24.36
CA ALA A 353 -2.76 3.63 -25.78
C ALA A 353 -1.30 4.01 -26.04
N ARG A 354 -0.70 4.87 -25.21
CA ARG A 354 0.69 5.33 -25.37
C ARG A 354 1.67 4.24 -24.99
N TYR A 355 1.41 3.50 -23.92
CA TYR A 355 2.20 2.33 -23.55
C TYR A 355 2.08 1.24 -24.60
N LEU A 356 0.87 0.94 -25.07
CA LEU A 356 0.67 -0.04 -26.12
C LEU A 356 1.40 0.35 -27.42
N ARG A 357 1.40 1.63 -27.77
CA ARG A 357 2.17 2.16 -28.89
C ARG A 357 3.67 2.00 -28.66
N ALA A 358 4.18 2.33 -27.47
CA ALA A 358 5.58 2.12 -27.10
C ALA A 358 6.00 0.65 -27.25
N MET A 359 5.19 -0.29 -26.75
CA MET A 359 5.44 -1.74 -26.89
C MET A 359 5.53 -2.16 -28.36
N ARG A 360 4.60 -1.69 -29.20
CA ARG A 360 4.58 -2.02 -30.63
C ARG A 360 5.78 -1.44 -31.38
N LEU A 361 6.15 -0.19 -31.11
CA LEU A 361 7.31 0.46 -31.72
C LEU A 361 8.60 -0.27 -31.35
N PHE A 362 8.74 -0.68 -30.08
CA PHE A 362 9.94 -1.35 -29.60
C PHE A 362 10.08 -2.78 -30.09
N SER A 363 9.00 -3.57 -30.06
CA SER A 363 8.99 -4.97 -30.50
C SER A 363 8.90 -5.15 -32.02
N ARG A 364 8.76 -4.04 -32.77
CA ARG A 364 8.38 -4.01 -34.19
C ARG A 364 7.11 -4.77 -34.51
N PHE A 365 6.19 -4.82 -33.55
CA PHE A 365 4.90 -5.46 -33.72
C PHE A 365 3.96 -4.54 -34.51
N PHE A 366 4.10 -4.61 -35.84
CA PHE A 366 3.35 -3.81 -36.82
C PHE A 366 3.52 -2.29 -36.64
N ALA A 367 4.67 -1.85 -36.16
CA ALA A 367 5.05 -0.45 -36.03
C ALA A 367 6.58 -0.33 -36.11
N GLU A 368 7.10 0.77 -36.64
CA GLU A 368 8.55 0.98 -36.77
C GLU A 368 8.90 2.46 -36.62
N LEU A 369 10.08 2.72 -36.04
CA LEU A 369 10.73 4.02 -36.01
C LEU A 369 11.87 4.02 -37.04
N PRO A 370 11.78 4.80 -38.13
CA PRO A 370 12.79 4.79 -39.21
C PRO A 370 14.22 5.06 -38.72
N ASN A 371 14.36 5.84 -37.65
CA ASN A 371 15.64 6.35 -37.16
C ASN A 371 16.16 5.64 -35.90
N PHE A 372 15.46 4.63 -35.38
CA PHE A 372 15.89 3.89 -34.19
C PHE A 372 15.95 2.39 -34.45
N ASN A 373 17.17 1.86 -34.54
CA ASN A 373 17.40 0.45 -34.77
C ASN A 373 17.61 -0.29 -33.43
N PHE A 374 16.52 -0.76 -32.82
CA PHE A 374 16.56 -1.49 -31.55
C PHE A 374 16.82 -3.00 -31.71
N PHE A 375 16.95 -3.50 -32.94
CA PHE A 375 16.70 -4.92 -33.26
C PHE A 375 17.94 -5.80 -33.19
N LYS A 376 19.14 -5.23 -33.37
CA LYS A 376 20.41 -5.95 -33.24
C LYS A 376 21.15 -5.47 -32.01
N HIS A 377 20.69 -5.95 -30.86
CA HIS A 377 21.37 -5.70 -29.60
C HIS A 377 22.16 -6.94 -29.18
N HIS A 378 23.41 -6.74 -28.76
CA HIS A 378 24.27 -7.83 -28.29
C HIS A 378 23.66 -8.54 -27.07
N ASP A 379 23.00 -7.78 -26.20
CA ASP A 379 22.21 -8.31 -25.09
C ASP A 379 20.75 -8.61 -25.48
N GLY A 380 20.47 -9.03 -26.71
CA GLY A 380 19.12 -9.42 -27.12
C GLY A 380 18.80 -10.87 -26.71
N PHE A 381 17.58 -11.14 -26.25
CA PHE A 381 17.05 -12.50 -26.28
C PHE A 381 16.80 -12.89 -27.73
N ASP A 382 17.22 -14.10 -28.11
CA ASP A 382 17.12 -14.59 -29.48
C ASP A 382 16.46 -15.97 -29.51
N ILE A 383 15.51 -16.15 -30.42
CA ILE A 383 14.89 -17.43 -30.72
C ILE A 383 14.95 -17.70 -32.22
N LYS A 384 15.45 -18.88 -32.59
CA LYS A 384 15.21 -19.42 -33.94
C LYS A 384 13.72 -19.79 -34.09
N ILE A 385 13.03 -19.19 -35.05
CA ILE A 385 11.63 -19.51 -35.37
C ILE A 385 11.61 -20.46 -36.57
N SER A 386 10.73 -21.47 -36.56
CA SER A 386 10.55 -22.34 -37.71
C SER A 386 9.98 -21.53 -38.89
N ASN A 387 10.54 -21.71 -40.09
CA ASN A 387 10.02 -21.10 -41.32
C ASN A 387 8.55 -21.48 -41.60
N GLN A 388 8.07 -22.58 -41.00
CA GLN A 388 6.68 -23.04 -41.13
C GLN A 388 5.72 -22.26 -40.22
N TRP A 389 6.21 -21.55 -39.21
CA TRP A 389 5.41 -20.81 -38.24
C TRP A 389 5.03 -19.42 -38.75
N SER A 390 4.39 -19.38 -39.92
CA SER A 390 3.89 -18.13 -40.54
C SER A 390 2.95 -17.34 -39.62
N TRP A 391 2.32 -18.03 -38.68
CA TRP A 391 1.36 -17.50 -37.72
C TRP A 391 2.00 -16.74 -36.55
N PHE A 392 3.30 -16.90 -36.34
CA PHE A 392 4.08 -16.17 -35.35
C PHE A 392 4.65 -14.88 -35.97
N LEU A 393 4.28 -13.75 -35.39
CA LEU A 393 4.48 -12.42 -36.00
C LEU A 393 5.53 -11.56 -35.29
N MET A 394 6.01 -11.99 -34.12
CA MET A 394 7.06 -11.27 -33.39
C MET A 394 8.44 -11.61 -33.96
N GLN A 395 9.38 -10.66 -33.91
CA GLN A 395 10.73 -10.88 -34.44
C GLN A 395 11.55 -11.84 -33.57
N GLU A 396 12.50 -12.54 -34.19
CA GLU A 396 13.39 -13.53 -33.56
C GLU A 396 14.27 -12.96 -32.44
N GLN A 397 14.65 -11.69 -32.53
CA GLN A 397 15.47 -11.01 -31.53
C GLN A 397 14.67 -9.90 -30.83
N GLN A 398 14.68 -9.91 -29.51
CA GLN A 398 14.02 -8.92 -28.63
C GLN A 398 14.96 -8.55 -27.48
N ILE A 399 15.15 -7.25 -27.20
CA ILE A 399 15.96 -6.83 -26.04
C ILE A 399 15.27 -7.28 -24.75
N PHE A 400 13.98 -7.01 -24.65
CA PHE A 400 13.08 -7.42 -23.57
C PHE A 400 11.66 -7.59 -24.13
N LEU A 401 10.80 -8.29 -23.38
CA LEU A 401 9.45 -8.66 -23.80
C LEU A 401 8.38 -7.77 -23.18
N PHE A 402 7.13 -7.93 -23.62
CA PHE A 402 6.01 -7.12 -23.17
C PHE A 402 4.77 -7.94 -22.81
N MET A 403 4.14 -7.59 -21.69
CA MET A 403 2.82 -8.12 -21.31
C MET A 403 1.86 -7.00 -20.97
N GLN A 404 0.69 -7.03 -21.59
CA GLN A 404 -0.46 -6.20 -21.21
C GLN A 404 -1.26 -6.89 -20.12
N ASP A 405 -1.79 -6.12 -19.17
CA ASP A 405 -2.55 -6.68 -18.05
C ASP A 405 -3.78 -7.47 -18.54
N PRO A 406 -3.84 -8.80 -18.29
CA PRO A 406 -4.97 -9.63 -18.69
C PRO A 406 -6.31 -9.22 -18.06
N ILE A 407 -6.30 -8.64 -16.85
CA ILE A 407 -7.52 -8.16 -16.20
C ILE A 407 -8.10 -7.00 -17.00
N HIS A 408 -7.26 -6.07 -17.47
CA HIS A 408 -7.70 -4.96 -18.32
C HIS A 408 -8.15 -5.42 -19.70
N ILE A 409 -7.53 -6.46 -20.28
CA ILE A 409 -8.03 -7.06 -21.53
C ILE A 409 -9.46 -7.60 -21.32
N ALA A 410 -9.70 -8.33 -20.23
CA ALA A 410 -11.00 -8.89 -19.91
C ALA A 410 -12.07 -7.80 -19.67
N THR A 411 -11.72 -6.72 -18.97
CA THR A 411 -12.66 -5.60 -18.74
C THR A 411 -12.93 -4.81 -20.02
N LYS A 412 -11.95 -4.62 -20.92
CA LYS A 412 -12.17 -3.99 -22.24
C LYS A 412 -13.13 -4.79 -23.12
N ILE A 413 -12.99 -6.12 -23.16
CA ILE A 413 -13.92 -6.99 -23.89
C ILE A 413 -15.33 -6.89 -23.31
N ARG A 414 -15.47 -6.91 -21.97
CA ARG A 414 -16.77 -6.70 -21.33
C ARG A 414 -17.36 -5.33 -21.68
N ASN A 415 -16.59 -4.26 -21.48
CA ASN A 415 -17.05 -2.88 -21.69
C ASN A 415 -17.46 -2.65 -23.16
N ARG A 416 -16.79 -3.31 -24.11
CA ARG A 416 -17.19 -3.24 -25.53
C ARG A 416 -18.54 -3.90 -25.80
N LEU A 417 -18.85 -5.03 -25.14
CA LEU A 417 -20.17 -5.67 -25.21
C LEU A 417 -21.27 -4.79 -24.62
N LEU A 418 -20.98 -4.08 -23.53
CA LEU A 418 -21.97 -3.27 -22.83
C LEU A 418 -22.10 -1.84 -23.40
N SER A 419 -21.23 -1.44 -24.32
CA SER A 419 -21.26 -0.13 -24.97
C SER A 419 -22.54 0.07 -25.78
N ARG A 420 -23.12 1.28 -25.71
CA ARG A 420 -24.28 1.69 -26.52
C ARG A 420 -23.90 1.97 -27.98
N VAL A 421 -22.63 2.30 -28.22
CA VAL A 421 -22.13 2.73 -29.55
C VAL A 421 -21.63 1.54 -30.37
N ALA A 422 -21.13 0.49 -29.71
CA ALA A 422 -20.67 -0.72 -30.36
C ALA A 422 -21.86 -1.50 -30.95
N LYS A 423 -21.80 -1.80 -32.25
CA LYS A 423 -22.77 -2.64 -32.97
C LYS A 423 -22.03 -3.83 -33.56
N MET A 424 -21.54 -4.70 -32.68
CA MET A 424 -20.69 -5.82 -33.05
C MET A 424 -21.46 -6.94 -33.75
N LYS A 425 -20.85 -7.55 -34.76
CA LYS A 425 -21.44 -8.63 -35.54
C LYS A 425 -20.43 -9.72 -35.85
N MET A 426 -20.84 -10.98 -35.74
CA MET A 426 -20.09 -12.15 -36.20
C MET A 426 -20.96 -12.92 -37.21
N GLY A 427 -20.56 -12.91 -38.48
CA GLY A 427 -21.29 -13.60 -39.54
C GLY A 427 -22.74 -13.15 -39.67
N SER A 428 -23.69 -14.08 -39.48
CA SER A 428 -25.12 -13.80 -39.51
C SER A 428 -25.69 -13.28 -38.17
N TYR A 429 -24.91 -13.26 -37.10
CA TYR A 429 -25.40 -12.99 -35.74
C TYR A 429 -24.90 -11.66 -35.18
N SER A 430 -25.76 -10.98 -34.42
CA SER A 430 -25.37 -9.82 -33.60
C SER A 430 -24.74 -10.27 -32.28
N ILE A 431 -23.82 -9.44 -31.76
CA ILE A 431 -23.32 -9.55 -30.40
C ILE A 431 -23.98 -8.45 -29.60
N ASP A 432 -24.77 -8.82 -28.60
CA ASP A 432 -25.63 -7.87 -27.90
C ASP A 432 -25.76 -8.21 -26.42
N LYS A 433 -25.76 -7.17 -25.57
CA LYS A 433 -26.03 -7.28 -24.14
C LYS A 433 -27.49 -7.68 -23.87
N GLU A 434 -28.41 -7.39 -24.80
CA GLU A 434 -29.83 -7.74 -24.62
C GLU A 434 -30.02 -9.25 -24.47
N HIS A 435 -29.18 -10.08 -25.11
CA HIS A 435 -29.19 -11.52 -24.89
C HIS A 435 -28.90 -11.92 -23.43
N LEU A 436 -28.10 -11.13 -22.70
CA LEU A 436 -27.83 -11.36 -21.27
C LEU A 436 -28.98 -10.84 -20.40
N ILE A 437 -29.60 -9.73 -20.78
CA ILE A 437 -30.78 -9.18 -20.10
C ILE A 437 -31.95 -10.16 -20.22
N ASP A 438 -32.19 -10.68 -21.42
CA ASP A 438 -33.18 -11.72 -21.69
C ASP A 438 -32.96 -12.95 -20.80
N LEU A 439 -31.71 -13.40 -20.61
CA LEU A 439 -31.41 -14.50 -19.70
C LEU A 439 -31.72 -14.17 -18.24
N ILE A 440 -31.40 -12.95 -17.79
CA ILE A 440 -31.67 -12.48 -16.43
C ILE A 440 -33.18 -12.40 -16.15
N GLU A 441 -33.98 -12.04 -17.17
CA GLU A 441 -35.42 -11.84 -17.02
C GLU A 441 -36.24 -13.11 -17.27
N SER A 442 -35.75 -14.01 -18.15
CA SER A 442 -36.47 -15.24 -18.52
C SER A 442 -36.11 -16.48 -17.69
N LYS A 443 -34.97 -16.50 -17.01
CA LYS A 443 -34.47 -17.65 -16.24
C LYS A 443 -34.26 -17.31 -14.77
N SER A 444 -34.24 -18.34 -13.92
CA SER A 444 -34.01 -18.15 -12.49
C SER A 444 -32.54 -17.84 -12.20
N LYS A 445 -32.26 -16.97 -11.22
CA LYS A 445 -30.89 -16.62 -10.80
C LYS A 445 -30.03 -17.83 -10.45
N ILE A 446 -30.62 -18.93 -10.00
CA ILE A 446 -29.90 -20.17 -9.63
C ILE A 446 -29.25 -20.83 -10.87
N GLU A 447 -29.88 -20.69 -12.04
CA GLU A 447 -29.43 -21.27 -13.30
C GLU A 447 -28.23 -20.53 -13.88
N HIS A 448 -28.21 -19.19 -13.81
CA HIS A 448 -27.21 -18.36 -14.48
C HIS A 448 -26.28 -17.57 -13.53
N ASN A 449 -26.69 -17.32 -12.28
CA ASN A 449 -25.96 -16.56 -11.25
C ASN A 449 -25.61 -15.10 -11.63
N LEU A 450 -26.33 -14.53 -12.59
CA LEU A 450 -26.19 -13.13 -13.00
C LEU A 450 -27.15 -12.22 -12.24
N THR A 451 -26.79 -10.95 -12.18
CA THR A 451 -27.61 -9.87 -11.64
C THR A 451 -27.64 -8.70 -12.62
N LYS A 452 -28.65 -7.80 -12.52
CA LYS A 452 -28.73 -6.61 -13.39
C LYS A 452 -27.49 -5.71 -13.30
N THR A 453 -26.76 -5.74 -12.18
CA THR A 453 -25.51 -4.99 -12.02
C THR A 453 -24.34 -5.57 -12.82
N ASP A 454 -24.39 -6.85 -13.23
CA ASP A 454 -23.34 -7.47 -14.05
C ASP A 454 -23.29 -6.92 -15.48
N VAL A 455 -24.45 -6.50 -15.99
CA VAL A 455 -24.60 -5.90 -17.32
C VAL A 455 -24.65 -4.37 -17.27
N ASN A 456 -24.39 -3.78 -16.11
CA ASN A 456 -24.37 -2.33 -15.92
C ASN A 456 -22.97 -1.75 -16.14
N VAL A 457 -22.87 -0.65 -16.89
CA VAL A 457 -21.62 -0.01 -17.31
C VAL A 457 -21.03 0.91 -16.23
N LYS A 458 -21.78 1.24 -15.17
CA LYS A 458 -21.34 2.22 -14.13
C LYS A 458 -19.96 1.93 -13.55
N ASP A 459 -19.61 0.66 -13.32
CA ASP A 459 -18.27 0.25 -12.89
C ASP A 459 -17.51 -0.42 -14.04
N ARG A 460 -16.74 0.38 -14.79
CA ARG A 460 -15.91 -0.08 -15.91
C ARG A 460 -14.75 -0.97 -15.47
N GLN A 461 -14.40 -1.02 -14.18
CA GLN A 461 -13.28 -1.83 -13.66
C GLN A 461 -13.75 -3.14 -12.99
N ASN A 462 -15.05 -3.46 -13.01
CA ASN A 462 -15.62 -4.63 -12.33
C ASN A 462 -15.23 -6.00 -12.93
N PHE A 463 -14.02 -6.48 -12.64
CA PHE A 463 -13.55 -7.78 -13.11
C PHE A 463 -14.44 -8.96 -12.66
N SER A 464 -15.11 -8.84 -11.50
CA SER A 464 -16.02 -9.90 -11.01
C SER A 464 -17.19 -10.14 -11.97
N SER A 465 -17.70 -9.09 -12.62
CA SER A 465 -18.71 -9.24 -13.67
C SER A 465 -18.18 -10.05 -14.86
N CYS A 466 -16.92 -9.83 -15.29
CA CYS A 466 -16.31 -10.60 -16.39
C CYS A 466 -16.36 -12.10 -16.12
N LEU A 467 -16.05 -12.54 -14.89
CA LEU A 467 -16.11 -13.95 -14.49
C LEU A 467 -17.54 -14.51 -14.52
N ARG A 468 -18.52 -13.72 -14.06
CA ARG A 468 -19.93 -14.15 -13.99
C ARG A 468 -20.55 -14.29 -15.37
N ILE A 469 -20.42 -13.28 -16.23
CA ILE A 469 -21.03 -13.29 -17.58
C ILE A 469 -20.41 -14.33 -18.52
N SER A 470 -19.14 -14.70 -18.29
CA SER A 470 -18.45 -15.72 -19.08
C SER A 470 -18.42 -17.10 -18.41
N SER A 471 -19.20 -17.30 -17.35
CA SER A 471 -19.27 -18.58 -16.65
C SER A 471 -19.87 -19.69 -17.52
N GLU A 472 -19.47 -20.93 -17.26
CA GLU A 472 -19.92 -22.11 -18.02
C GLU A 472 -21.45 -22.23 -18.07
N LYS A 473 -22.13 -21.92 -16.96
CA LYS A 473 -23.59 -21.90 -16.86
C LYS A 473 -24.23 -20.91 -17.84
N VAL A 474 -23.70 -19.70 -17.91
CA VAL A 474 -24.20 -18.66 -18.84
C VAL A 474 -23.91 -19.05 -20.28
N LEU A 475 -22.70 -19.52 -20.58
CA LEU A 475 -22.32 -19.98 -21.91
C LEU A 475 -23.21 -21.13 -22.40
N TYR A 476 -23.54 -22.08 -21.52
CA TYR A 476 -24.46 -23.18 -21.83
C TYR A 476 -25.86 -22.67 -22.21
N LEU A 477 -26.40 -21.72 -21.45
CA LEU A 477 -27.72 -21.12 -21.73
C LEU A 477 -27.73 -20.31 -23.02
N LEU A 478 -26.69 -19.52 -23.28
CA LEU A 478 -26.55 -18.77 -24.54
C LEU A 478 -26.43 -19.69 -25.74
N ASN A 479 -25.69 -20.80 -25.62
CA ASN A 479 -25.54 -21.76 -26.70
C ASN A 479 -26.86 -22.46 -27.06
N LYS A 480 -27.80 -22.60 -26.11
CA LYS A 480 -29.15 -23.12 -26.38
C LYS A 480 -30.05 -22.14 -27.13
N ASN A 481 -29.78 -20.84 -27.04
CA ASN A 481 -30.55 -19.81 -27.75
C ASN A 481 -29.94 -19.59 -29.14
N GLU A 482 -30.66 -19.97 -30.20
CA GLU A 482 -30.19 -19.82 -31.57
C GLU A 482 -29.88 -18.37 -31.96
N LYS A 483 -30.61 -17.39 -31.40
CA LYS A 483 -30.35 -15.96 -31.70
C LYS A 483 -29.08 -15.44 -31.03
N ALA A 484 -28.66 -16.05 -29.93
CA ALA A 484 -27.55 -15.59 -29.10
C ALA A 484 -26.18 -16.18 -29.48
N LYS A 485 -26.07 -16.95 -30.57
CA LYS A 485 -24.82 -17.63 -30.98
C LYS A 485 -23.62 -16.69 -31.13
N GLY A 486 -23.82 -15.48 -31.69
CA GLY A 486 -22.76 -14.48 -31.78
C GLY A 486 -22.25 -14.05 -30.39
N THR A 487 -23.16 -13.84 -29.44
CA THR A 487 -22.82 -13.45 -28.06
C THR A 487 -22.18 -14.61 -27.30
N TYR A 488 -22.61 -15.86 -27.54
CA TYR A 488 -21.95 -17.06 -27.02
C TYR A 488 -20.49 -17.14 -27.45
N VAL A 489 -20.18 -17.00 -28.76
CA VAL A 489 -18.79 -17.02 -29.25
C VAL A 489 -17.99 -15.87 -28.66
N TYR A 490 -18.56 -14.67 -28.60
CA TYR A 490 -17.89 -13.51 -28.00
C TYR A 490 -17.54 -13.71 -26.51
N LEU A 491 -18.46 -14.22 -25.71
CA LEU A 491 -18.20 -14.50 -24.29
C LEU A 491 -17.32 -15.73 -24.08
N THR A 492 -17.27 -16.64 -25.05
CA THR A 492 -16.29 -17.73 -25.07
C THR A 492 -14.87 -17.18 -25.24
N LEU A 493 -14.65 -16.13 -26.04
CA LEU A 493 -13.35 -15.43 -26.09
C LEU A 493 -12.95 -14.92 -24.71
N LEU A 494 -13.87 -14.28 -24.00
CA LEU A 494 -13.64 -13.76 -22.65
C LEU A 494 -13.27 -14.90 -21.67
N ASN A 495 -14.01 -16.01 -21.71
CA ASN A 495 -13.73 -17.19 -20.89
C ASN A 495 -12.33 -17.78 -21.18
N LEU A 496 -11.96 -17.92 -22.46
CA LEU A 496 -10.66 -18.44 -22.89
C LEU A 496 -9.51 -17.51 -22.47
N ILE A 497 -9.70 -16.18 -22.51
CA ILE A 497 -8.72 -15.20 -22.01
C ILE A 497 -8.51 -15.36 -20.50
N ILE A 498 -9.60 -15.47 -19.73
CA ILE A 498 -9.53 -15.69 -18.28
C ILE A 498 -8.83 -17.01 -17.97
N SER A 499 -9.20 -18.09 -18.66
CA SER A 499 -8.59 -19.41 -18.48
C SER A 499 -7.11 -19.43 -18.88
N GLY A 500 -6.75 -18.74 -19.97
CA GLY A 500 -5.39 -18.69 -20.50
C GLY A 500 -4.42 -17.83 -19.69
N PHE A 501 -4.86 -16.65 -19.22
CA PHE A 501 -3.96 -15.69 -18.59
C PHE A 501 -4.15 -15.49 -17.07
N ILE A 502 -5.35 -15.74 -16.55
CA ILE A 502 -5.71 -15.33 -15.16
C ILE A 502 -5.85 -16.54 -14.24
N ASN A 503 -6.56 -17.58 -14.68
CA ASN A 503 -6.79 -18.77 -13.88
C ASN A 503 -5.47 -19.47 -13.59
N LYS A 504 -5.08 -19.59 -12.31
CA LYS A 504 -3.82 -20.21 -11.91
C LYS A 504 -3.81 -21.73 -12.12
N SER A 505 -4.93 -22.42 -12.02
CA SER A 505 -4.94 -23.89 -12.18
C SER A 505 -4.63 -24.44 -13.59
N THR A 506 -4.54 -23.57 -14.62
CA THR A 506 -4.39 -24.01 -16.02
C THR A 506 -2.94 -24.39 -16.38
N THR A 507 -2.73 -25.55 -17.00
CA THR A 507 -1.40 -26.01 -17.44
C THR A 507 -0.88 -25.18 -18.62
N ILE A 508 0.44 -25.17 -18.85
CA ILE A 508 1.07 -24.36 -19.89
C ILE A 508 0.56 -24.71 -21.30
N GLU A 509 0.35 -25.99 -21.59
CA GLU A 509 -0.20 -26.46 -22.87
C GLU A 509 -1.61 -25.91 -23.09
N LYS A 510 -2.46 -25.99 -22.06
CA LYS A 510 -3.82 -25.47 -22.11
C LYS A 510 -3.84 -23.95 -22.24
N ARG A 511 -2.90 -23.23 -21.62
CA ARG A 511 -2.75 -21.78 -21.78
C ARG A 511 -2.47 -21.43 -23.24
N LEU A 512 -1.46 -22.07 -23.83
CA LEU A 512 -1.13 -21.87 -25.24
C LEU A 512 -2.34 -22.14 -26.12
N TYR A 513 -3.01 -23.28 -25.92
CA TYR A 513 -4.22 -23.62 -26.66
C TYR A 513 -5.32 -22.55 -26.54
N HIS A 514 -5.70 -22.14 -25.32
CA HIS A 514 -6.77 -21.16 -25.12
C HIS A 514 -6.45 -19.80 -25.74
N ILE A 515 -5.23 -19.30 -25.50
CA ILE A 515 -4.82 -17.96 -25.96
C ILE A 515 -4.72 -17.92 -27.49
N TRP A 516 -4.12 -18.94 -28.10
CA TRP A 516 -4.02 -18.99 -29.57
C TRP A 516 -5.37 -19.23 -30.24
N THR A 517 -6.29 -19.96 -29.60
CA THR A 517 -7.67 -20.08 -30.08
C THR A 517 -8.32 -18.69 -30.16
N VAL A 518 -8.15 -17.85 -29.14
CA VAL A 518 -8.64 -16.46 -29.12
C VAL A 518 -7.99 -15.65 -30.25
N VAL A 519 -6.66 -15.72 -30.40
CA VAL A 519 -5.94 -15.03 -31.49
C VAL A 519 -6.52 -15.40 -32.86
N PHE A 520 -6.71 -16.69 -33.13
CA PHE A 520 -7.22 -17.13 -34.44
C PHE A 520 -8.67 -16.75 -34.68
N ILE A 521 -9.55 -16.82 -33.67
CA ILE A 521 -10.92 -16.32 -33.81
C ILE A 521 -10.90 -14.82 -34.12
N CYS A 522 -10.10 -14.04 -33.40
CA CYS A 522 -9.96 -12.61 -33.62
C CYS A 522 -9.43 -12.29 -35.03
N ARG A 523 -8.42 -13.02 -35.52
CA ARG A 523 -7.87 -12.87 -36.88
C ARG A 523 -8.89 -13.21 -37.95
N LEU A 524 -9.58 -14.35 -37.84
CA LEU A 524 -10.63 -14.75 -38.78
C LEU A 524 -11.80 -13.75 -38.78
N TRP A 525 -12.20 -13.27 -37.60
CA TRP A 525 -13.24 -12.27 -37.43
C TRP A 525 -12.88 -10.92 -38.04
N PHE A 526 -11.67 -10.43 -37.77
CA PHE A 526 -11.15 -9.22 -38.40
C PHE A 526 -11.10 -9.34 -39.92
N SER A 527 -10.64 -10.48 -40.43
CA SER A 527 -10.51 -10.74 -41.87
C SER A 527 -11.88 -10.79 -42.56
N TRP A 528 -12.86 -11.42 -41.92
CA TRP A 528 -14.24 -11.45 -42.41
C TRP A 528 -14.86 -10.04 -42.49
N ILE A 529 -14.73 -9.23 -41.43
CA ILE A 529 -15.20 -7.83 -41.43
C ILE A 529 -14.50 -7.03 -42.53
N HIS A 530 -13.20 -7.22 -42.71
CA HIS A 530 -12.43 -6.52 -43.72
C HIS A 530 -12.99 -6.79 -45.14
N TYR A 531 -13.24 -8.05 -45.48
CA TYR A 531 -13.78 -8.41 -46.79
C TYR A 531 -15.25 -8.06 -46.97
N LEU A 532 -16.08 -8.17 -45.93
CA LEU A 532 -17.48 -7.77 -45.98
C LEU A 532 -17.64 -6.29 -46.36
N ASN A 533 -16.78 -5.43 -45.80
CA ASN A 533 -16.79 -4.01 -46.11
C ASN A 533 -16.35 -3.73 -47.56
N ILE A 534 -15.36 -4.48 -48.08
CA ILE A 534 -14.93 -4.35 -49.47
C ILE A 534 -16.04 -4.78 -50.43
N THR A 535 -16.72 -5.90 -50.17
CA THR A 535 -17.82 -6.36 -51.02
C THR A 535 -18.98 -5.38 -51.01
N ASN A 536 -19.31 -4.78 -49.86
CA ASN A 536 -20.37 -3.78 -49.77
C ASN A 536 -19.98 -2.46 -50.45
N SER A 537 -18.70 -2.09 -50.43
CA SER A 537 -18.19 -0.88 -51.11
C SER A 537 -18.18 -1.05 -52.63
N ASN A 538 -17.82 -2.23 -53.13
CA ASN A 538 -17.82 -2.53 -54.57
C ASN A 538 -19.23 -2.67 -55.15
N ASN A 539 -20.25 -2.97 -54.33
CA ASN A 539 -21.65 -2.97 -54.76
C ASN A 539 -22.29 -1.57 -54.74
N HIS A 540 -21.66 -0.58 -54.09
CA HIS A 540 -22.12 0.80 -53.99
C HIS A 540 -21.34 1.79 -54.88
N THR A 541 -20.46 1.33 -55.77
CA THR A 541 -19.84 2.16 -56.80
C THR A 541 -20.86 2.51 -57.89
N ASN A 542 -21.69 3.52 -57.59
CA ASN A 542 -22.23 4.45 -58.58
C ASN A 542 -22.65 5.81 -57.99
N ASN A 543 -22.36 6.14 -56.72
CA ASN A 543 -22.50 7.53 -56.28
C ASN A 543 -21.61 7.91 -55.07
N SER A 544 -20.97 9.08 -55.23
CA SER A 544 -20.24 9.90 -54.26
C SER A 544 -18.82 9.46 -53.84
N ASN A 545 -17.85 10.17 -54.44
CA ASN A 545 -16.61 10.56 -53.78
C ASN A 545 -16.94 11.39 -52.52
N ASN A 546 -16.07 11.26 -51.51
CA ASN A 546 -16.07 11.93 -50.20
C ASN A 546 -16.76 11.15 -49.08
N ASN A 547 -16.08 10.15 -48.49
CA ASN A 547 -16.14 9.88 -47.04
C ASN A 547 -15.22 8.71 -46.61
N SER A 548 -13.90 8.93 -46.64
CA SER A 548 -12.93 7.97 -46.07
C SER A 548 -12.97 7.92 -44.53
N GLN A 549 -13.45 8.97 -43.87
CA GLN A 549 -13.63 9.03 -42.41
C GLN A 549 -14.87 8.25 -41.91
N SER A 550 -15.99 8.24 -42.64
CA SER A 550 -17.19 7.51 -42.22
C SER A 550 -17.00 5.99 -42.28
N GLN A 551 -16.28 5.49 -43.30
CA GLN A 551 -15.93 4.07 -43.42
C GLN A 551 -14.96 3.58 -42.33
N LYS A 552 -14.06 4.45 -41.84
CA LYS A 552 -13.20 4.15 -40.67
C LYS A 552 -14.04 4.03 -39.38
N LYS A 553 -14.96 4.98 -39.14
CA LYS A 553 -15.88 4.96 -37.97
C LYS A 553 -16.78 3.71 -37.94
N ILE A 554 -17.27 3.23 -39.10
CA ILE A 554 -18.09 2.02 -39.19
C ILE A 554 -17.29 0.74 -38.88
N LYS A 555 -16.01 0.66 -39.30
CA LYS A 555 -15.12 -0.47 -39.00
C LYS A 555 -14.81 -0.60 -37.51
N GLN A 556 -14.64 0.51 -36.80
CA GLN A 556 -14.38 0.49 -35.36
C GLN A 556 -15.58 -0.06 -34.58
N ARG A 557 -16.82 0.28 -34.98
CA ARG A 557 -18.05 -0.08 -34.25
C ARG A 557 -18.47 -1.56 -34.35
N THR A 558 -17.95 -2.32 -35.31
CA THR A 558 -18.41 -3.69 -35.60
C THR A 558 -17.50 -4.81 -35.05
N PHE A 559 -16.34 -4.45 -34.50
CA PHE A 559 -15.32 -5.36 -33.98
C PHE A 559 -14.92 -4.98 -32.54
N ILE A 560 -14.11 -5.82 -31.87
CA ILE A 560 -13.37 -5.37 -30.67
C ILE A 560 -12.45 -4.19 -31.01
N THR A 561 -12.10 -3.39 -30.01
CA THR A 561 -11.22 -2.24 -30.26
C THR A 561 -9.85 -2.71 -30.72
N ARG A 562 -9.20 -1.95 -31.60
CA ARG A 562 -7.85 -2.27 -32.07
C ARG A 562 -6.84 -2.42 -30.92
N PRO A 563 -6.83 -1.55 -29.90
CA PRO A 563 -5.99 -1.74 -28.73
C PRO A 563 -6.18 -3.11 -28.08
N THR A 564 -7.42 -3.56 -27.90
CA THR A 564 -7.73 -4.88 -27.33
C THR A 564 -7.16 -6.02 -28.17
N LEU A 565 -7.32 -5.95 -29.50
CA LEU A 565 -6.72 -6.94 -30.42
C LEU A 565 -5.19 -6.99 -30.25
N TRP A 566 -4.52 -5.84 -30.18
CA TRP A 566 -3.08 -5.78 -30.00
C TRP A 566 -2.61 -6.34 -28.67
N CYS A 567 -3.34 -6.07 -27.58
CA CYS A 567 -3.02 -6.66 -26.28
C CYS A 567 -3.08 -8.19 -26.32
N ILE A 568 -4.12 -8.76 -26.96
CA ILE A 568 -4.26 -10.21 -27.14
C ILE A 568 -3.08 -10.78 -27.94
N GLU A 569 -2.77 -10.17 -29.08
CA GLU A 569 -1.67 -10.59 -29.96
C GLU A 569 -0.31 -10.51 -29.25
N ILE A 570 0.04 -9.38 -28.63
CA ILE A 570 1.31 -9.20 -27.91
C ILE A 570 1.44 -10.23 -26.79
N ASN A 571 0.41 -10.41 -25.97
CA ASN A 571 0.45 -11.36 -24.86
C ASN A 571 0.64 -12.81 -25.33
N ALA A 572 -0.03 -13.20 -26.41
CA ALA A 572 0.09 -14.55 -26.99
C ALA A 572 1.50 -14.83 -27.51
N HIS A 573 2.08 -13.87 -28.25
CA HIS A 573 3.43 -13.99 -28.80
C HIS A 573 4.47 -13.98 -27.69
N THR A 574 4.34 -13.08 -26.71
CA THR A 574 5.25 -13.00 -25.56
C THR A 574 5.24 -14.29 -24.74
N LEU A 575 4.07 -14.88 -24.44
CA LEU A 575 4.00 -16.13 -23.70
C LEU A 575 4.74 -17.26 -24.42
N LEU A 576 4.48 -17.42 -25.73
CA LEU A 576 5.16 -18.43 -26.52
C LEU A 576 6.68 -18.16 -26.61
N TYR A 577 7.09 -16.90 -26.75
CA TYR A 577 8.50 -16.52 -26.76
C TYR A 577 9.20 -16.89 -25.45
N ILE A 578 8.57 -16.65 -24.30
CA ILE A 578 9.08 -17.05 -22.98
C ILE A 578 9.26 -18.56 -22.92
N ILE A 579 8.25 -19.33 -23.36
CA ILE A 579 8.32 -20.80 -23.39
C ILE A 579 9.50 -21.27 -24.25
N LEU A 580 9.70 -20.68 -25.42
CA LEU A 580 10.83 -21.02 -26.31
C LEU A 580 12.19 -20.66 -25.68
N LEU A 581 12.30 -19.53 -24.98
CA LEU A 581 13.51 -19.18 -24.25
C LEU A 581 13.83 -20.19 -23.15
N ILE A 582 12.82 -20.72 -22.47
CA ILE A 582 13.00 -21.74 -21.42
C ILE A 582 13.40 -23.08 -22.02
N ILE A 583 12.75 -23.52 -23.10
CA ILE A 583 13.14 -24.74 -23.85
C ILE A 583 14.60 -24.64 -24.30
N LYS A 584 15.02 -23.45 -24.75
CA LYS A 584 16.40 -23.14 -25.16
C LYS A 584 17.36 -22.84 -23.99
N LYS A 585 16.91 -22.99 -22.74
CA LYS A 585 17.68 -22.72 -21.50
C LYS A 585 18.26 -21.30 -21.40
N LYS A 586 17.65 -20.32 -22.08
CA LYS A 586 17.99 -18.88 -21.98
C LYS A 586 17.29 -18.17 -20.82
N LEU A 587 16.21 -18.75 -20.28
CA LEU A 587 15.52 -18.29 -19.08
C LEU A 587 15.32 -19.45 -18.09
N PRO A 588 15.27 -19.17 -16.78
CA PRO A 588 14.93 -20.18 -15.78
C PRO A 588 13.46 -20.60 -15.90
N ILE A 589 13.15 -21.81 -15.44
CA ILE A 589 11.79 -22.37 -15.52
C ILE A 589 10.76 -21.55 -14.73
N ASP A 590 11.22 -20.84 -13.68
CA ASP A 590 10.41 -19.92 -12.90
C ASP A 590 9.82 -18.77 -13.74
N ALA A 591 10.38 -18.48 -14.92
CA ALA A 591 9.81 -17.53 -15.88
C ALA A 591 8.43 -17.94 -16.42
N LEU A 592 8.01 -19.22 -16.25
CA LEU A 592 6.65 -19.67 -16.58
C LEU A 592 5.58 -19.13 -15.64
N ASN A 593 5.96 -18.53 -14.50
CA ASN A 593 5.03 -17.87 -13.59
C ASN A 593 4.59 -16.50 -14.13
N THR A 594 3.94 -16.48 -15.29
CA THR A 594 3.53 -15.26 -15.99
C THR A 594 2.44 -14.47 -15.25
N PHE A 595 1.87 -15.00 -14.17
CA PHE A 595 0.97 -14.23 -13.29
C PHE A 595 1.68 -13.08 -12.57
N GLY A 596 3.01 -13.13 -12.48
CA GLY A 596 3.83 -12.01 -12.01
C GLY A 596 4.11 -10.96 -13.09
N PHE A 597 3.73 -11.20 -14.36
CA PHE A 597 4.06 -10.35 -15.50
C PHE A 597 2.85 -9.49 -15.92
N ASN A 598 2.32 -8.71 -14.98
CA ASN A 598 1.22 -7.77 -15.20
C ASN A 598 1.34 -6.56 -14.27
N SER A 599 0.56 -5.51 -14.52
CA SER A 599 0.56 -4.29 -13.71
C SER A 599 -0.24 -4.40 -12.40
N GLN A 600 -0.84 -5.55 -12.07
CA GLN A 600 -1.57 -5.72 -10.81
C GLN A 600 -0.70 -5.55 -9.56
N ILE A 601 0.62 -5.71 -9.67
CA ILE A 601 1.53 -5.39 -8.57
C ILE A 601 1.56 -3.88 -8.25
N CYS A 602 1.37 -3.03 -9.25
CA CYS A 602 1.22 -1.59 -9.07
C CYS A 602 -0.13 -1.28 -8.40
N GLU A 603 -1.23 -1.81 -8.94
CA GLU A 603 -2.58 -1.59 -8.38
C GLU A 603 -2.69 -2.09 -6.93
N ASN A 604 -2.10 -3.25 -6.61
CA ASN A 604 -2.00 -3.73 -5.23
C ASN A 604 -1.22 -2.78 -4.34
N THR A 605 -0.13 -2.19 -4.83
CA THR A 605 0.67 -1.21 -4.09
C THR A 605 -0.12 0.08 -3.87
N PHE A 606 -0.86 0.56 -4.87
CA PHE A 606 -1.75 1.70 -4.72
C PHE A 606 -2.84 1.43 -3.70
N ARG A 607 -3.48 0.26 -3.74
CA ARG A 607 -4.51 -0.14 -2.75
C ARG A 607 -3.94 -0.19 -1.33
N ILE A 608 -2.74 -0.74 -1.14
CA ILE A 608 -2.06 -0.76 0.17
C ILE A 608 -1.75 0.68 0.60
N ALA A 609 -1.24 1.53 -0.29
CA ALA A 609 -0.97 2.93 0.02
C ALA A 609 -2.26 3.67 0.39
N ARG A 610 -3.40 3.39 -0.25
CA ARG A 610 -4.72 3.94 0.12
C ARG A 610 -5.22 3.44 1.46
N SER A 611 -4.88 2.21 1.86
CA SER A 611 -5.28 1.65 3.17
C SER A 611 -4.39 2.08 4.33
N LEU A 612 -3.16 2.55 4.07
CA LEU A 612 -2.22 3.02 5.11
C LEU A 612 -2.55 4.43 5.63
N THR A 613 -3.85 4.77 5.74
CA THR A 613 -4.32 6.06 6.29
C THR A 613 -4.26 6.06 7.81
N GLY A 614 -4.22 7.24 8.41
CA GLY A 614 -4.20 7.37 9.87
C GLY A 614 -5.50 6.82 10.48
N PRO A 615 -5.48 6.35 11.75
CA PRO A 615 -6.61 5.68 12.41
C PRO A 615 -7.89 6.52 12.55
N PHE A 616 -7.84 7.80 12.21
CA PHE A 616 -8.99 8.73 12.22
C PHE A 616 -9.19 9.43 10.87
N SER A 617 -8.60 8.91 9.79
CA SER A 617 -8.72 9.47 8.45
C SER A 617 -9.32 8.45 7.49
N SER A 618 -10.51 8.76 6.99
CA SER A 618 -11.16 8.06 5.88
C SER A 618 -10.63 8.50 4.50
N VAL A 619 -9.64 9.41 4.47
CA VAL A 619 -9.10 9.97 3.22
C VAL A 619 -8.22 8.93 2.53
N THR A 620 -8.82 8.15 1.64
CA THR A 620 -8.14 7.13 0.84
C THR A 620 -7.16 7.73 -0.16
N ASN A 621 -7.42 8.94 -0.64
CA ASN A 621 -6.56 9.64 -1.60
C ASN A 621 -5.26 10.18 -0.97
N PHE A 622 -4.24 10.41 -1.79
CA PHE A 622 -2.93 10.91 -1.33
C PHE A 622 -2.34 11.91 -2.33
N SER A 623 -1.56 12.87 -1.82
CA SER A 623 -0.64 13.68 -2.63
C SER A 623 0.62 12.87 -2.99
N VAL A 624 1.43 13.37 -3.93
CA VAL A 624 2.70 12.73 -4.32
C VAL A 624 3.62 12.50 -3.12
N LYS A 625 3.82 13.51 -2.27
CA LYS A 625 4.64 13.40 -1.05
C LYS A 625 4.06 12.40 -0.05
N SER A 626 2.74 12.38 0.12
CA SER A 626 2.06 11.42 1.00
C SER A 626 2.28 9.99 0.51
N PHE A 627 2.19 9.76 -0.80
CA PHE A 627 2.49 8.46 -1.40
C PHE A 627 3.93 8.02 -1.15
N MET A 628 4.93 8.90 -1.34
CA MET A 628 6.34 8.54 -1.08
C MET A 628 6.56 8.05 0.36
N LYS A 629 6.00 8.76 1.34
CA LYS A 629 6.07 8.35 2.76
C LYS A 629 5.37 7.02 3.05
N ARG A 630 4.25 6.75 2.37
CA ARG A 630 3.54 5.46 2.51
C ARG A 630 4.34 4.33 1.84
N SER A 631 4.96 4.60 0.69
CA SER A 631 5.82 3.66 -0.05
C SER A 631 7.09 3.25 0.71
N GLU A 632 7.64 4.12 1.56
CA GLU A 632 8.72 3.78 2.50
C GLU A 632 8.25 2.69 3.48
N LYS A 633 7.08 2.88 4.10
CA LYS A 633 6.49 1.87 5.01
C LYS A 633 6.20 0.56 4.28
N ILE A 634 5.69 0.63 3.06
CA ILE A 634 5.45 -0.55 2.22
C ILE A 634 6.77 -1.29 1.94
N SER A 635 7.85 -0.55 1.64
CA SER A 635 9.18 -1.12 1.40
C SER A 635 9.73 -1.83 2.65
N VAL A 636 9.53 -1.26 3.85
CA VAL A 636 9.88 -1.90 5.13
C VAL A 636 9.12 -3.21 5.30
N VAL A 637 7.79 -3.20 5.12
CA VAL A 637 6.95 -4.41 5.23
C VAL A 637 7.40 -5.48 4.24
N ASN A 638 7.70 -5.12 2.99
CA ASN A 638 8.18 -6.06 1.99
C ASN A 638 9.57 -6.60 2.32
N SER A 639 10.46 -5.79 2.91
CA SER A 639 11.78 -6.23 3.37
C SER A 639 11.68 -7.28 4.48
N ILE A 640 10.79 -7.06 5.46
CA ILE A 640 10.53 -8.01 6.55
C ILE A 640 9.96 -9.32 5.98
N LYS A 641 8.93 -9.24 5.12
CA LYS A 641 8.37 -10.42 4.42
C LYS A 641 9.42 -11.22 3.64
N GLY A 642 10.36 -10.53 3.00
CA GLY A 642 11.43 -11.16 2.23
C GLY A 642 12.44 -11.93 3.11
N ARG A 643 12.72 -11.45 4.33
CA ARG A 643 13.63 -12.10 5.28
C ARG A 643 12.99 -13.30 5.98
N ASP A 644 11.74 -13.16 6.41
CA ASP A 644 10.96 -14.24 7.03
C ASP A 644 10.84 -15.48 6.14
N SER A 645 10.77 -15.27 4.82
CA SER A 645 10.69 -16.39 3.87
C SER A 645 11.95 -17.27 3.83
N LYS A 646 13.06 -16.84 4.43
CA LYS A 646 14.37 -17.51 4.37
C LYS A 646 14.93 -17.91 5.74
N MET A 647 14.59 -17.20 6.81
CA MET A 647 15.02 -17.53 8.17
C MET A 647 13.98 -18.42 8.85
N ARG A 648 14.35 -19.66 9.20
CA ARG A 648 13.43 -20.66 9.77
C ARG A 648 13.23 -20.51 11.29
N ASP A 649 13.89 -19.55 11.93
CA ASP A 649 13.94 -19.46 13.39
C ASP A 649 12.70 -18.76 13.97
N TYR A 650 12.21 -17.70 13.32
CA TYR A 650 10.99 -16.96 13.67
C TYR A 650 10.27 -16.50 12.38
N CYS A 651 8.94 -16.58 12.34
CA CYS A 651 8.17 -16.24 11.13
C CYS A 651 6.93 -15.40 11.48
N PHE A 652 6.77 -14.23 10.84
CA PHE A 652 5.54 -13.44 10.95
C PHE A 652 4.46 -14.00 10.03
N GLN A 653 3.27 -14.20 10.59
CA GLN A 653 2.09 -14.54 9.80
C GLN A 653 1.40 -13.26 9.35
N PHE A 654 1.36 -13.06 8.03
CA PHE A 654 0.63 -11.95 7.44
C PHE A 654 -0.78 -12.40 7.03
N PRO A 655 -1.81 -11.58 7.27
CA PRO A 655 -3.17 -11.92 6.86
C PRO A 655 -3.23 -12.10 5.35
N GLN A 656 -3.76 -13.24 4.92
CA GLN A 656 -4.08 -13.50 3.53
C GLN A 656 -5.54 -13.10 3.27
N HIS A 657 -5.82 -12.57 2.08
CA HIS A 657 -7.20 -12.23 1.73
C HIS A 657 -8.02 -13.52 1.63
N HIS A 658 -9.19 -13.59 2.26
CA HIS A 658 -10.10 -14.76 2.28
C HIS A 658 -10.52 -15.32 0.89
N LYS A 659 -10.20 -14.61 -0.20
CA LYS A 659 -10.42 -15.06 -1.59
C LYS A 659 -9.23 -15.87 -2.12
N ASN A 660 -8.06 -15.73 -1.49
CA ASN A 660 -6.88 -16.56 -1.74
C ASN A 660 -6.98 -17.90 -1.00
N ASP A 661 -7.68 -17.95 0.14
CA ASP A 661 -7.83 -19.17 0.99
C ASP A 661 -8.54 -20.35 0.28
N LYS A 662 -9.24 -20.13 -0.83
CA LYS A 662 -9.97 -21.19 -1.56
C LYS A 662 -9.29 -21.67 -2.85
N GLU A 663 -8.25 -20.98 -3.33
CA GLU A 663 -7.61 -21.28 -4.61
C GLU A 663 -6.09 -21.02 -4.64
N THR A 664 -5.43 -20.80 -3.51
CA THR A 664 -4.00 -21.13 -3.40
C THR A 664 -3.87 -22.65 -3.32
N TYR A 665 -4.22 -23.34 -4.41
CA TYR A 665 -3.21 -24.29 -4.86
C TYR A 665 -1.95 -23.45 -4.94
N ASP A 666 -0.98 -23.76 -4.08
CA ASP A 666 0.40 -23.66 -4.52
C ASP A 666 0.35 -24.16 -5.97
N TYR A 667 0.62 -23.26 -6.91
CA TYR A 667 1.20 -23.70 -8.17
C TYR A 667 2.37 -24.51 -7.69
N SER A 668 2.16 -25.83 -7.54
CA SER A 668 3.18 -26.63 -6.91
C SER A 668 4.36 -26.40 -7.80
N VAL A 669 5.47 -25.97 -7.20
CA VAL A 669 6.72 -25.82 -7.91
C VAL A 669 6.98 -27.11 -8.73
N ASP A 670 6.41 -28.24 -8.30
CA ASP A 670 6.33 -29.53 -8.98
C ASP A 670 5.61 -29.54 -10.34
N SER A 671 4.56 -28.74 -10.58
CA SER A 671 3.93 -28.56 -11.90
C SER A 671 4.79 -27.75 -12.90
N ILE A 672 5.63 -26.85 -12.38
CA ILE A 672 6.57 -26.04 -13.18
C ILE A 672 7.86 -26.85 -13.46
N LYS A 673 8.28 -27.74 -12.55
CA LYS A 673 9.58 -28.43 -12.57
C LYS A 673 9.86 -29.33 -13.77
N SER A 674 8.88 -29.66 -14.61
CA SER A 674 9.12 -30.45 -15.83
C SER A 674 8.32 -29.92 -17.02
N LEU A 675 8.80 -28.81 -17.61
CA LEU A 675 8.34 -28.42 -18.94
C LEU A 675 8.92 -29.43 -19.96
N ASN A 676 8.13 -30.43 -20.36
CA ASN A 676 8.50 -31.40 -21.39
C ASN A 676 7.77 -31.10 -22.71
N LEU A 677 7.83 -29.84 -23.14
CA LEU A 677 7.25 -29.36 -24.39
C LEU A 677 8.34 -29.26 -25.46
N THR A 678 8.13 -29.91 -26.59
CA THR A 678 8.97 -29.74 -27.78
C THR A 678 8.36 -28.71 -28.74
N GLU A 679 9.16 -28.22 -29.69
CA GLU A 679 8.63 -27.34 -30.76
C GLU A 679 7.52 -28.04 -31.57
N TYR A 680 7.59 -29.37 -31.74
CA TYR A 680 6.55 -30.17 -32.38
C TYR A 680 5.25 -30.20 -31.57
N ASP A 681 5.33 -30.32 -30.25
CA ASP A 681 4.15 -30.30 -29.38
C ASP A 681 3.47 -28.92 -29.41
N ILE A 682 4.26 -27.85 -29.39
CA ILE A 682 3.77 -26.48 -29.56
C ILE A 682 3.02 -26.37 -30.88
N GLU A 683 3.62 -26.80 -31.99
CA GLU A 683 3.00 -26.73 -33.31
C GLU A 683 1.66 -27.48 -33.34
N LYS A 684 1.60 -28.70 -32.79
CA LYS A 684 0.36 -29.47 -32.68
C LYS A 684 -0.72 -28.73 -31.86
N ILE A 685 -0.34 -28.11 -30.74
CA ILE A 685 -1.26 -27.32 -29.91
C ILE A 685 -1.82 -26.13 -30.71
N ILE A 686 -0.97 -25.44 -31.46
CA ILE A 686 -1.35 -24.27 -32.26
C ILE A 686 -2.27 -24.66 -33.42
N TYR A 687 -1.99 -25.76 -34.12
CA TYR A 687 -2.90 -26.28 -35.14
C TYR A 687 -4.24 -26.70 -34.55
N HIS A 688 -4.26 -27.36 -33.39
CA HIS A 688 -5.50 -27.70 -32.71
C HIS A 688 -6.29 -26.44 -32.32
N ALA A 689 -5.63 -25.39 -31.82
CA ALA A 689 -6.24 -24.10 -31.53
C ALA A 689 -6.85 -23.44 -32.78
N PHE A 690 -6.18 -23.54 -33.93
CA PHE A 690 -6.70 -23.05 -35.21
C PHE A 690 -7.94 -23.81 -35.67
N GLU A 691 -7.94 -25.14 -35.56
CA GLU A 691 -9.10 -25.97 -35.89
C GLU A 691 -10.31 -25.66 -34.98
N SER A 692 -10.08 -25.43 -33.68
CA SER A 692 -11.14 -24.99 -32.77
C SER A 692 -11.66 -23.59 -33.13
N ALA A 693 -10.77 -22.67 -33.51
CA ALA A 693 -11.19 -21.35 -33.99
C ALA A 693 -12.08 -21.43 -35.24
N LYS A 694 -11.79 -22.34 -36.17
CA LYS A 694 -12.63 -22.63 -37.34
C LYS A 694 -14.04 -23.07 -36.94
N GLN A 695 -14.16 -23.95 -35.94
CA GLN A 695 -15.46 -24.39 -35.43
C GLN A 695 -16.28 -23.21 -34.87
N TYR A 696 -15.66 -22.29 -34.15
CA TYR A 696 -16.38 -21.12 -33.63
C TYR A 696 -16.85 -20.18 -34.75
N VAL A 697 -16.02 -19.92 -35.78
CA VAL A 697 -16.44 -19.05 -36.89
C VAL A 697 -17.46 -19.74 -37.82
N SER A 698 -17.48 -21.08 -37.87
CA SER A 698 -18.52 -21.83 -38.57
C SER A 698 -19.86 -21.76 -37.85
N MET A 699 -19.89 -21.81 -36.51
CA MET A 699 -21.12 -21.65 -35.72
C MET A 699 -21.86 -20.33 -35.99
N VAL A 700 -21.14 -19.31 -36.44
CA VAL A 700 -21.69 -17.98 -36.74
C VAL A 700 -21.83 -17.70 -38.25
N ASN A 701 -21.60 -18.70 -39.12
CA ASN A 701 -21.72 -18.61 -40.58
C ASN A 701 -20.75 -17.63 -41.26
N MET A 702 -19.48 -17.63 -40.85
CA MET A 702 -18.44 -16.81 -41.51
C MET A 702 -17.64 -17.57 -42.57
N THR A 703 -17.70 -18.89 -42.59
CA THR A 703 -16.83 -19.79 -43.36
C THR A 703 -16.86 -19.54 -44.86
N GLN A 704 -18.05 -19.47 -45.46
CA GLN A 704 -18.21 -19.34 -46.91
C GLN A 704 -17.45 -18.13 -47.49
N LEU A 705 -17.51 -16.98 -46.83
CA LEU A 705 -16.79 -15.78 -47.30
C LEU A 705 -15.27 -15.93 -47.13
N LEU A 706 -14.82 -16.55 -46.04
CA LEU A 706 -13.41 -16.76 -45.74
C LEU A 706 -12.77 -17.76 -46.72
N GLU A 707 -13.48 -18.84 -47.05
CA GLU A 707 -13.08 -19.84 -48.04
C GLU A 707 -13.01 -19.23 -49.45
N ASN A 708 -14.05 -18.50 -49.88
CA ASN A 708 -14.07 -17.81 -51.17
C ASN A 708 -12.92 -16.79 -51.36
N LYS A 709 -12.35 -16.30 -50.26
CA LYS A 709 -11.23 -15.34 -50.26
C LYS A 709 -9.88 -16.01 -49.97
N ASN A 710 -9.80 -17.33 -49.92
CA ASN A 710 -8.59 -18.10 -49.63
C ASN A 710 -7.87 -17.66 -48.35
N ILE A 711 -8.62 -17.40 -47.27
CA ILE A 711 -8.06 -17.02 -45.95
C ILE A 711 -8.50 -17.96 -44.82
N TYR A 712 -9.04 -19.13 -45.17
CA TYR A 712 -9.53 -20.13 -44.21
C TYR A 712 -8.46 -21.17 -43.82
N SER A 713 -7.26 -21.04 -44.37
CA SER A 713 -6.06 -21.82 -44.01
C SER A 713 -5.05 -20.93 -43.28
N LEU A 714 -4.26 -21.57 -42.40
CA LEU A 714 -3.41 -20.87 -41.45
C LEU A 714 -2.29 -20.02 -42.11
N PRO A 715 -1.56 -20.51 -43.13
CA PRO A 715 -0.56 -19.70 -43.82
C PRO A 715 -1.13 -18.45 -44.48
N GLU A 716 -2.26 -18.59 -45.17
CA GLU A 716 -2.90 -17.53 -45.93
C GLU A 716 -3.54 -16.49 -45.03
N LEU A 717 -4.20 -16.91 -43.94
CA LEU A 717 -4.67 -16.02 -42.89
C LEU A 717 -3.50 -15.20 -42.32
N SER A 718 -2.39 -15.86 -42.01
CA SER A 718 -1.24 -15.21 -41.41
C SER A 718 -0.60 -14.20 -42.37
N HIS A 719 -0.48 -14.56 -43.66
CA HIS A 719 0.00 -13.66 -44.70
C HIS A 719 -0.91 -12.44 -44.88
N PHE A 720 -2.23 -12.65 -44.89
CA PHE A 720 -3.23 -11.59 -44.96
C PHE A 720 -3.12 -10.61 -43.78
N ILE A 721 -3.08 -11.15 -42.56
CA ILE A 721 -2.93 -10.37 -41.32
C ILE A 721 -1.63 -9.57 -41.36
N LYS A 722 -0.51 -10.21 -41.70
CA LYS A 722 0.78 -9.52 -41.81
C LYS A 722 0.71 -8.40 -42.84
N THR A 723 0.12 -8.63 -44.00
CA THR A 723 0.03 -7.62 -45.07
C THR A 723 -0.84 -6.43 -44.67
N ILE A 724 -2.02 -6.66 -44.09
CA ILE A 724 -2.95 -5.58 -43.75
C ILE A 724 -2.51 -4.80 -42.53
N LEU A 725 -1.99 -5.49 -41.52
CA LEU A 725 -1.55 -4.87 -40.29
C LEU A 725 -0.18 -4.19 -40.45
N SER A 726 0.65 -4.63 -41.40
CA SER A 726 1.92 -3.97 -41.73
C SER A 726 1.75 -2.79 -42.68
N LYS A 727 0.59 -2.59 -43.32
CA LYS A 727 0.38 -1.39 -44.14
C LYS A 727 0.53 -0.18 -43.23
N PRO A 728 1.58 0.67 -43.42
CA PRO A 728 1.64 1.93 -42.71
C PRO A 728 0.36 2.65 -43.10
N SER A 729 -0.46 3.01 -42.12
CA SER A 729 -1.52 3.98 -42.35
C SER A 729 -0.87 5.19 -42.99
N SER A 730 -1.04 5.33 -44.31
CA SER A 730 -0.66 6.45 -45.16
C SER A 730 -0.26 7.71 -44.39
N LYS A 731 1.04 7.77 -44.08
CA LYS A 731 1.92 8.89 -43.70
C LYS A 731 3.06 8.25 -42.93
N ILE A 732 4.29 8.42 -43.44
CA ILE A 732 5.45 8.46 -42.56
C ILE A 732 5.10 9.60 -41.58
N VAL A 733 4.64 9.25 -40.39
CA VAL A 733 4.44 10.26 -39.35
C VAL A 733 5.84 10.54 -38.85
N ASP A 734 6.36 11.70 -39.22
CA ASP A 734 7.47 12.29 -38.49
C ASP A 734 6.97 12.53 -37.06
N TYR A 735 7.42 11.70 -36.13
CA TYR A 735 6.92 11.67 -34.76
C TYR A 735 7.54 12.77 -33.88
N THR A 736 8.06 13.83 -34.51
CA THR A 736 8.47 15.07 -33.85
C THR A 736 7.30 16.02 -33.62
N GLU A 737 6.17 15.85 -34.32
CA GLU A 737 4.99 16.70 -34.17
C GLU A 737 3.78 15.87 -33.72
N ASP A 738 3.32 16.21 -32.52
CA ASP A 738 2.19 15.63 -31.81
C ASP A 738 0.88 15.86 -32.56
N ASP A 739 0.31 14.78 -33.11
CA ASP A 739 -1.10 14.76 -33.49
C ASP A 739 -1.81 13.62 -32.75
N ASP A 740 -2.13 13.89 -31.48
CA ASP A 740 -2.97 13.05 -30.62
C ASP A 740 -4.40 12.90 -31.15
N SER A 741 -4.81 13.68 -32.16
CA SER A 741 -6.16 13.63 -32.76
C SER A 741 -6.43 12.36 -33.61
N ASN A 742 -5.41 11.54 -33.87
CA ASN A 742 -5.51 10.35 -34.72
C ASN A 742 -5.64 9.02 -33.96
N TYR A 743 -5.77 9.04 -32.63
CA TYR A 743 -5.91 7.83 -31.84
C TYR A 743 -7.26 7.73 -31.15
N ASP A 744 -7.91 6.57 -31.36
CA ASP A 744 -9.11 6.14 -30.66
C ASP A 744 -8.82 6.05 -29.15
N SER A 745 -8.94 7.18 -28.47
CA SER A 745 -9.22 7.22 -27.05
C SER A 745 -10.58 6.55 -26.84
N ASP A 746 -10.62 5.49 -26.03
CA ASP A 746 -11.87 4.87 -25.57
C ASP A 746 -12.71 5.87 -24.72
N ASP A 747 -12.21 7.09 -24.46
CA ASP A 747 -12.88 8.09 -23.62
C ASP A 747 -13.88 8.99 -24.37
N ASP A 748 -13.82 9.08 -25.71
CA ASP A 748 -14.66 10.03 -26.48
C ASP A 748 -15.95 9.41 -27.08
N GLU A 749 -16.24 8.12 -26.88
CA GLU A 749 -17.38 7.43 -27.52
C GLU A 749 -18.64 7.25 -26.64
N PHE A 750 -18.86 8.09 -25.64
CA PHE A 750 -20.17 8.19 -24.98
C PHE A 750 -20.55 9.67 -24.85
N GLU A 751 -21.39 10.16 -25.76
CA GLU A 751 -22.14 11.40 -25.56
C GLU A 751 -22.91 11.25 -24.24
N ASP A 752 -22.50 12.05 -23.25
CA ASP A 752 -23.30 12.34 -22.07
C ASP A 752 -24.52 13.14 -22.56
N ASP A 753 -25.66 12.47 -22.71
CA ASP A 753 -26.95 13.15 -22.81
C ASP A 753 -27.24 13.82 -21.45
N GLU A 754 -26.91 15.11 -21.42
CA GLU A 754 -27.44 16.26 -20.69
C GLU A 754 -27.94 16.12 -19.23
N ASP A 755 -27.40 17.04 -18.42
CA ASP A 755 -27.93 17.65 -17.19
C ASP A 755 -28.12 16.75 -15.97
N GLY A 756 -26.98 16.37 -15.41
CA GLY A 756 -26.73 16.72 -14.02
C GLY A 756 -25.40 17.44 -13.94
N SER A 757 -25.41 18.77 -13.83
CA SER A 757 -24.24 19.50 -13.33
C SER A 757 -23.80 18.78 -12.04
N VAL A 758 -22.69 18.06 -12.08
CA VAL A 758 -21.92 17.83 -10.87
C VAL A 758 -21.21 19.15 -10.63
N THR A 759 -21.99 20.16 -10.24
CA THR A 759 -21.54 21.05 -9.20
C THR A 759 -20.93 20.14 -8.15
N PHE A 760 -19.67 20.39 -7.82
CA PHE A 760 -19.11 19.94 -6.56
C PHE A 760 -19.95 20.62 -5.48
N GLY A 761 -21.11 20.01 -5.21
CA GLY A 761 -22.08 20.39 -4.23
C GLY A 761 -21.43 20.17 -2.89
N ASP A 762 -21.12 21.31 -2.29
CA ASP A 762 -20.72 21.53 -0.93
C ASP A 762 -21.80 20.96 0.02
N GLU A 763 -21.86 19.63 0.16
CA GLU A 763 -22.58 18.98 1.25
C GLU A 763 -21.54 18.55 2.29
N GLY A 764 -20.97 19.57 2.94
CA GLY A 764 -20.51 19.45 4.30
C GLY A 764 -21.67 18.96 5.15
N GLN A 765 -21.67 17.67 5.49
CA GLN A 765 -22.39 17.23 6.68
C GLN A 765 -21.76 17.94 7.88
N MET A 766 -22.53 18.91 8.36
CA MET A 766 -22.29 19.72 9.54
C MET A 766 -21.74 18.88 10.69
N LEU A 767 -20.54 19.24 11.14
CA LEU A 767 -20.19 19.10 12.54
C LEU A 767 -20.56 20.43 13.22
N PRO A 768 -21.29 20.41 14.34
CA PRO A 768 -21.64 21.63 15.05
C PRO A 768 -20.38 22.24 15.66
N ASN A 769 -20.01 23.44 15.19
CA ASN A 769 -19.22 24.36 16.00
C ASN A 769 -20.12 24.82 17.15
N MET A 770 -19.82 24.41 18.38
CA MET A 770 -20.03 25.32 19.50
C MET A 770 -18.86 26.31 19.51
N PHE A 771 -19.22 27.56 19.84
CA PHE A 771 -18.42 28.77 19.97
C PHE A 771 -18.44 29.68 18.74
N ASP A 772 -19.37 30.65 18.85
CA ASP A 772 -19.50 31.89 18.11
C ASP A 772 -18.18 32.66 18.00
N GLU A 773 -18.00 33.37 16.88
CA GLU A 773 -17.79 34.84 16.87
C GLU A 773 -17.67 35.34 15.41
N GLU A 774 -18.72 36.07 15.02
CA GLU A 774 -18.81 37.28 14.18
C GLU A 774 -18.12 37.40 12.81
N GLU A 775 -18.97 37.79 11.85
CA GLU A 775 -18.71 38.16 10.47
C GLU A 775 -17.91 39.48 10.36
N GLU A 776 -16.93 39.54 9.46
CA GLU A 776 -16.55 40.79 8.79
C GLU A 776 -16.38 40.53 7.29
N GLU A 777 -17.19 41.23 6.49
CA GLU A 777 -17.13 41.34 5.03
C GLU A 777 -15.84 42.07 4.59
N GLU A 778 -15.10 41.57 3.60
CA GLU A 778 -14.20 42.42 2.80
C GLU A 778 -14.19 42.00 1.31
N GLU A 779 -14.33 43.04 0.48
CA GLU A 779 -14.66 43.09 -0.94
C GLU A 779 -13.68 42.41 -1.91
N GLU A 780 -14.24 41.94 -3.03
CA GLU A 780 -13.51 41.48 -4.22
C GLU A 780 -12.82 42.64 -4.95
N GLY A 781 -11.49 42.59 -5.03
CA GLY A 781 -10.69 43.47 -5.89
C GLY A 781 -9.88 42.68 -6.92
N ASN A 782 -10.31 42.73 -8.19
CA ASN A 782 -9.53 42.29 -9.35
C ASN A 782 -8.29 43.19 -9.54
N ILE A 783 -7.08 42.61 -9.64
CA ILE A 783 -5.92 43.33 -10.19
C ILE A 783 -5.13 42.42 -11.13
N VAL A 784 -5.07 42.86 -12.39
CA VAL A 784 -4.25 42.33 -13.49
C VAL A 784 -2.83 42.93 -13.44
N ALA A 785 -1.87 42.10 -13.85
CA ALA A 785 -0.43 42.28 -14.05
C ALA A 785 0.16 43.70 -14.15
N ASN A 786 1.24 43.96 -13.37
CA ASN A 786 2.60 44.18 -13.88
C ASN A 786 3.63 44.45 -12.75
N ASP A 787 4.88 44.08 -13.04
CA ASP A 787 6.16 44.58 -12.51
C ASP A 787 6.87 44.02 -11.25
N LEU A 788 8.17 43.81 -11.52
CA LEU A 788 9.27 43.16 -10.79
C LEU A 788 9.84 43.97 -9.60
N SER A 789 8.99 44.45 -8.68
CA SER A 789 9.51 45.05 -7.43
C SER A 789 8.62 44.95 -6.18
N ASN A 790 7.42 44.37 -6.24
CA ASN A 790 6.46 44.44 -5.14
C ASN A 790 6.13 43.08 -4.52
N ILE A 791 7.02 42.56 -3.64
CA ILE A 791 6.60 41.60 -2.59
C ILE A 791 5.66 42.29 -1.57
N SER A 792 5.66 43.63 -1.53
CA SER A 792 4.82 44.48 -0.70
C SER A 792 3.30 44.36 -0.95
N GLN A 793 2.87 43.75 -2.06
CA GLN A 793 1.45 43.58 -2.40
C GLN A 793 0.89 42.17 -2.06
N LEU A 794 1.73 41.22 -1.61
CA LEU A 794 1.22 39.93 -1.14
C LEU A 794 0.69 40.08 0.30
N ASN A 795 -0.61 39.84 0.49
CA ASN A 795 -1.22 39.90 1.80
C ASN A 795 -0.79 38.69 2.64
N PHE A 796 0.25 38.82 3.46
CA PHE A 796 0.76 37.77 4.35
C PHE A 796 -0.12 37.52 5.59
N LYS A 797 -1.38 38.00 5.59
CA LYS A 797 -2.36 37.84 6.68
C LYS A 797 -2.49 36.35 7.02
N GLY A 798 -2.14 35.97 8.25
CA GLY A 798 -2.16 34.58 8.75
C GLY A 798 -0.87 33.76 8.59
N CYS A 799 0.19 34.29 7.96
CA CYS A 799 1.50 33.63 7.86
C CYS A 799 2.45 34.07 8.98
N ARG A 800 3.17 33.13 9.58
CA ARG A 800 4.23 33.46 10.55
C ARG A 800 5.52 33.81 9.80
N ILE A 801 6.03 35.00 10.07
CA ILE A 801 7.26 35.55 9.52
C ILE A 801 8.26 35.73 10.66
N TYR A 802 9.53 35.41 10.42
CA TYR A 802 10.60 35.44 11.41
C TYR A 802 11.61 36.53 11.10
N ASP A 803 12.10 37.20 12.15
CA ASP A 803 13.12 38.26 12.04
C ASP A 803 14.54 37.70 12.02
N LYS A 804 14.74 36.60 12.76
CA LYS A 804 16.01 35.87 12.88
C LYS A 804 15.72 34.38 12.96
N ILE A 805 16.61 33.59 12.36
CA ILE A 805 16.52 32.13 12.32
C ILE A 805 17.88 31.55 12.70
N ASN A 806 17.88 30.40 13.38
CA ASN A 806 19.08 29.65 13.64
C ASN A 806 19.78 29.27 12.32
N SER A 807 21.08 29.60 12.21
CA SER A 807 21.92 29.27 11.04
C SER A 807 21.79 27.82 10.56
N GLN A 808 21.56 26.87 11.47
CA GLN A 808 21.42 25.44 11.16
C GLN A 808 20.12 25.06 10.42
N HIS A 809 19.15 25.98 10.32
CA HIS A 809 17.85 25.74 9.67
C HIS A 809 17.56 26.69 8.52
N MET A 810 18.54 27.49 8.09
CA MET A 810 18.34 28.50 7.03
C MET A 810 17.77 27.92 5.74
N ASN A 811 18.18 26.70 5.37
CA ASN A 811 17.68 25.99 4.18
C ASN A 811 16.16 25.72 4.19
N LYS A 812 15.49 25.77 5.35
CA LYS A 812 14.04 25.56 5.47
C LYS A 812 13.24 26.84 5.25
N PHE A 813 13.88 27.98 5.07
CA PHE A 813 13.24 29.28 5.00
C PHE A 813 13.67 30.05 3.77
N PHE A 814 12.74 30.80 3.18
CA PHE A 814 13.07 31.82 2.21
C PHE A 814 13.40 33.13 2.92
N ARG A 815 14.41 33.82 2.39
CA ARG A 815 14.70 35.21 2.74
C ARG A 815 13.83 36.13 1.87
N ILE A 816 13.00 36.96 2.50
CA ILE A 816 12.10 37.89 1.82
C ILE A 816 12.33 39.33 2.31
N HIS A 817 12.08 40.30 1.44
CA HIS A 817 12.17 41.72 1.77
C HIS A 817 10.77 42.29 1.93
N ILE A 818 10.45 42.77 3.14
CA ILE A 818 9.18 43.44 3.44
C ILE A 818 9.51 44.80 4.04
N ASN A 819 9.03 45.88 3.41
CA ASN A 819 9.20 47.27 3.86
C ASN A 819 10.66 47.59 4.24
N SER A 820 11.60 47.27 3.35
CA SER A 820 13.06 47.46 3.55
C SER A 820 13.70 46.65 4.68
N SER A 821 12.95 45.78 5.35
CA SER A 821 13.44 44.85 6.36
C SER A 821 13.58 43.44 5.81
N VAL A 822 14.67 42.75 6.18
CA VAL A 822 14.88 41.34 5.83
C VAL A 822 14.09 40.49 6.81
N LYS A 823 13.24 39.62 6.27
CA LYS A 823 12.42 38.68 7.02
C LYS A 823 12.56 37.27 6.44
N TYR A 824 12.05 36.28 7.16
CA TYR A 824 12.14 34.88 6.76
C TYR A 824 10.79 34.18 6.85
N ILE A 825 10.43 33.38 5.83
CA ILE A 825 9.20 32.58 5.77
C ILE A 825 9.55 31.11 5.55
N HIS A 826 8.92 30.19 6.29
CA HIS A 826 9.17 28.77 6.12
C HIS A 826 8.69 28.29 4.74
N LYS A 827 9.47 27.45 4.04
CA LYS A 827 9.16 27.01 2.67
C LYS A 827 7.82 26.27 2.56
N GLN A 828 7.44 25.47 3.55
CA GLN A 828 6.11 24.85 3.59
C GLN A 828 4.98 25.89 3.74
N THR A 829 5.20 26.96 4.50
CA THR A 829 4.24 28.05 4.67
C THR A 829 4.09 28.85 3.38
N ALA A 830 5.18 29.01 2.62
CA ALA A 830 5.16 29.59 1.28
C ALA A 830 4.31 28.76 0.30
N CYS A 831 4.40 27.42 0.31
CA CYS A 831 3.52 26.57 -0.50
C CYS A 831 2.04 26.76 -0.17
N TRP A 832 1.71 26.83 1.13
CA TRP A 832 0.34 27.06 1.57
C TRP A 832 -0.18 28.42 1.09
N LEU A 833 0.64 29.48 1.20
CA LEU A 833 0.27 30.84 0.75
C LEU A 833 -0.06 30.89 -0.74
N LEU A 834 0.67 30.12 -1.57
CA LEU A 834 0.50 30.09 -3.02
C LEU A 834 -0.60 29.12 -3.49
N THR A 835 -1.23 28.36 -2.58
CA THR A 835 -2.31 27.43 -2.93
C THR A 835 -3.65 28.15 -2.89
N THR A 836 -4.39 28.13 -4.01
CA THR A 836 -5.61 28.93 -4.22
C THR A 836 -6.83 28.52 -3.37
N SER A 837 -6.81 27.36 -2.71
CA SER A 837 -7.88 26.91 -1.80
C SER A 837 -7.58 27.29 -0.34
N LYS A 838 -8.09 28.44 0.12
CA LYS A 838 -7.87 28.98 1.48
C LYS A 838 -8.61 28.25 2.61
N ASN A 839 -9.39 27.20 2.33
CA ASN A 839 -10.23 26.49 3.32
C ASN A 839 -9.46 25.58 4.30
N HIS A 840 -8.12 25.66 4.36
CA HIS A 840 -7.31 24.81 5.22
C HIS A 840 -6.29 25.60 6.05
N LEU A 841 -6.16 25.25 7.33
CA LEU A 841 -5.11 25.76 8.22
C LEU A 841 -3.73 25.36 7.70
N SER A 842 -2.74 26.26 7.78
CA SER A 842 -1.37 25.96 7.37
C SER A 842 -0.79 24.76 8.15
N SER A 843 0.05 23.95 7.50
CA SER A 843 0.65 22.74 8.08
C SER A 843 1.42 23.03 9.37
N ASP A 844 2.09 24.19 9.43
CA ASP A 844 2.82 24.72 10.58
C ASP A 844 1.88 25.06 11.75
N ARG A 845 0.62 25.41 11.48
CA ARG A 845 -0.43 25.57 12.49
C ARG A 845 -0.97 24.21 12.96
N LEU A 846 -1.02 23.22 12.07
CA LEU A 846 -1.51 21.86 12.36
C LEU A 846 -0.51 21.00 13.16
N GLU A 847 0.80 21.16 12.93
CA GLU A 847 1.86 20.54 13.75
C GLU A 847 1.84 21.08 15.18
N ARG A 848 1.65 22.40 15.36
CA ARG A 848 1.52 23.03 16.69
C ARG A 848 0.30 22.59 17.49
N VAL A 849 -0.79 22.21 16.84
CA VAL A 849 -2.00 21.68 17.51
C VAL A 849 -1.81 20.21 17.92
N LYS A 850 -0.91 19.48 17.26
CA LYS A 850 -0.61 18.06 17.53
C LYS A 850 0.51 17.83 18.54
N GLU A 851 1.36 18.82 18.77
CA GLU A 851 2.32 18.76 19.88
C GLU A 851 1.55 18.88 21.20
N PRO A 852 1.59 17.86 22.09
CA PRO A 852 1.16 18.09 23.46
C PRO A 852 2.05 19.21 24.00
N LYS A 853 1.44 20.27 24.50
CA LYS A 853 2.17 21.29 25.26
C LYS A 853 2.87 20.56 26.40
N ASP A 854 4.18 20.37 26.30
CA ASP A 854 5.00 19.94 27.42
C ASP A 854 4.72 20.94 28.57
N LYS A 855 4.09 20.42 29.62
CA LYS A 855 3.92 21.06 30.92
C LYS A 855 4.75 20.28 31.92
#